data_AF-A0A7J6TA76-F1
#
_entry.id   AF-A0A7J6TA76-F1
#
_cell.length_a   1.000
_cell.length_b   1.000
_cell.length_c   1.000
_cell.angle_alpha   90.00
_cell.angle_beta   90.00
_cell.angle_gamma   90.00
#
_symmetry.space_group_name_H-M   'P 1'
#
loop_
_entity.id
_entity.type
_entity.pdbx_description
1 polymer ?
#
loop_
_entity_poly.entity_id
_entity_poly.type
_entity_poly.pdbx_seq_one_letter_code
_entity_poly.pdbx_strand_id
1 'polypeptide(L)'
;MPLALLSTTGVISLAVLFAGGGLFYSLLPGPPSGRGAPDTMLRYSEVAGRPYTVTYDSRAFKINGERTLLLGGSIHYPRLAVEEWEPMLEEMAQDGLNHLQLYVFWNFHEPEPPRFDDVDRRFDHNYDFSGRADLVRFIRAAGEKDLFVNLRIGPYVCAEWAFGGLPLWLRDVPGMCFRSICDYDGSPGQCRPWEDGDFSGCDPWREYMADFVMAIGRLIKDAKLTAAQGGPVIMAQLENEYGDDTEAGRAYIDWVGELSFGLGLDVPWVMCNGMSANGTLNVYNGDDGAEEYKTRHDERWPDEPLGWTENEGWFDTWAGSFENSQRSAEEMAYVVARWVAVGGSHHNYYMWYGGNHVGQWGAASLTNAYADGVNFRADGLPNEPKRSHLRRLNVVLGELNGELMEVEDRHSVRPVKLEHDAEVFEWTSRLAFLHRPACGEGGAEQVSYKQATYTIKCREVLVVDPSTAIVRFASASVGQAPELITKVLANLTMEQWSVRRERSLHGMAVVNATKPIDHLSISDLDTDYVTYKTTVATDGANGNVSLEIDSRVSQVFHISTDGGSTLTATVMNLEKGNTQWKATIPLPGLESKRSYDLWILSESLGVENGMLSGAPAKTEPSLQKGIVGHVWFNNQSIKESDWSMVKGLDGEVDNSLMTSDTPCCDPLGSAWFMAGFTLDSVGTPGTRSISLILPQGLPDQAGGHIWLNGVNIGRWRAVGYRQSTYRLSPDALVDGENTLAIFSATGHWVTAQGSPPAVVEKFYRQWTGFSVEPVEMFSCRFCSESPFARLFGEDPPPQASTPQGGQGRDSRGTTGRQTRRSPSSFVRRSPEEMKRLVASWDHYVSSRARDFFVTRERLEEVLMMIAKSIHHAEDPILGDDNCVFWYGEVTKDDNQAVIRMVKPTEDSESLTYVNRVMVLIFSSDEAFQHLMTLPKAPFRMACGNQLCVSLHHVALN
;
A
#
# COMPACT_ATOMS: atom_id res chain seq x y z
N MET A 1 37.00 -45.83 53.54
CA MET A 1 37.96 -45.46 54.60
C MET A 1 39.13 -44.74 53.95
N PRO A 2 39.71 -43.70 54.57
CA PRO A 2 39.14 -42.65 55.42
C PRO A 2 39.30 -41.26 54.72
N LEU A 3 38.64 -40.13 55.02
CA LEU A 3 38.03 -39.54 56.23
C LEU A 3 39.07 -38.91 57.19
N ALA A 4 39.07 -37.57 57.31
CA ALA A 4 39.30 -36.74 58.52
C ALA A 4 40.09 -35.44 58.28
N LEU A 5 39.93 -34.36 59.05
CA LEU A 5 38.86 -33.84 59.96
C LEU A 5 39.25 -32.38 60.33
N LEU A 6 38.26 -31.49 60.52
CA LEU A 6 38.16 -30.39 61.54
C LEU A 6 39.30 -29.34 61.74
N SER A 7 39.10 -28.19 62.39
CA SER A 7 38.05 -27.12 62.42
C SER A 7 38.46 -26.05 63.47
N THR A 8 37.62 -25.02 63.68
CA THR A 8 37.55 -24.07 64.83
C THR A 8 38.52 -22.87 64.89
N THR A 9 38.15 -21.66 65.37
CA THR A 9 36.84 -20.93 65.51
C THR A 9 37.05 -19.45 65.96
N GLY A 10 36.08 -18.57 65.66
CA GLY A 10 35.74 -17.36 66.46
C GLY A 10 35.98 -16.01 65.77
N VAL A 11 35.22 -14.91 65.98
CA VAL A 11 34.01 -14.56 66.78
C VAL A 11 33.34 -13.32 66.08
N ILE A 12 32.09 -13.36 65.58
CA ILE A 12 30.81 -12.76 66.11
C ILE A 12 30.94 -11.25 66.53
N SER A 13 30.11 -10.25 66.13
CA SER A 13 28.67 -10.19 65.77
C SER A 13 28.22 -8.93 64.94
N LEU A 14 26.91 -8.84 64.64
CA LEU A 14 26.12 -7.80 63.91
C LEU A 14 26.39 -7.69 62.40
N ALA A 15 25.55 -8.09 61.43
CA ALA A 15 24.09 -8.35 61.29
C ALA A 15 23.21 -7.14 60.88
N VAL A 16 22.78 -7.12 59.60
CA VAL A 16 21.43 -6.76 59.07
C VAL A 16 21.40 -6.90 57.52
N LEU A 17 20.46 -7.71 57.00
CA LEU A 17 19.77 -7.75 55.67
C LEU A 17 20.58 -7.60 54.34
N PHE A 18 20.27 -8.25 53.20
CA PHE A 18 19.18 -9.16 52.75
C PHE A 18 19.82 -10.44 52.11
N ALA A 19 19.19 -11.62 51.89
CA ALA A 19 17.80 -12.13 51.94
C ALA A 19 16.96 -12.13 50.62
N GLY A 20 17.04 -13.23 49.84
CA GLY A 20 16.12 -13.59 48.74
C GLY A 20 16.78 -14.51 47.68
N GLY A 21 16.33 -15.73 47.38
CA GLY A 21 15.19 -16.50 47.89
C GLY A 21 14.49 -17.26 46.76
N GLY A 22 15.04 -18.41 46.33
CA GLY A 22 14.45 -19.20 45.25
C GLY A 22 13.09 -19.80 45.62
N LEU A 23 12.12 -19.70 44.72
CA LEU A 23 10.79 -20.29 44.84
C LEU A 23 10.32 -20.79 43.46
N PHE A 24 9.68 -21.95 43.45
CA PHE A 24 9.03 -22.51 42.27
C PHE A 24 7.98 -21.52 41.75
N TYR A 25 8.05 -21.17 40.46
CA TYR A 25 6.90 -20.58 39.78
C TYR A 25 5.87 -21.69 39.51
N SER A 26 4.97 -21.85 40.47
CA SER A 26 3.67 -22.47 40.22
C SER A 26 2.95 -21.71 39.11
N LEU A 27 2.41 -22.44 38.13
CA LEU A 27 1.38 -21.95 37.20
C LEU A 27 0.18 -21.46 38.01
N LEU A 28 0.16 -20.17 38.31
CA LEU A 28 -1.05 -19.44 38.67
C LEU A 28 -1.59 -18.85 37.37
N PRO A 29 -2.91 -18.97 37.08
CA PRO A 29 -3.53 -18.09 36.11
C PRO A 29 -3.24 -16.65 36.53
N GLY A 30 -2.90 -15.78 35.57
CA GLY A 30 -3.04 -14.36 35.82
C GLY A 30 -4.47 -14.06 36.29
N PRO A 31 -4.69 -13.01 37.11
CA PRO A 31 -6.06 -12.62 37.43
C PRO A 31 -6.80 -12.42 36.10
N PRO A 32 -8.05 -12.89 35.95
CA PRO A 32 -8.83 -12.56 34.78
C PRO A 32 -8.95 -11.04 34.75
N SER A 33 -8.25 -10.42 33.82
CA SER A 33 -8.33 -8.98 33.57
C SER A 33 -9.68 -8.73 32.95
N GLY A 34 -10.71 -8.65 33.80
CA GLY A 34 -12.08 -8.28 33.46
C GLY A 34 -12.21 -6.82 33.06
N ARG A 35 -11.33 -6.37 32.16
CA ARG A 35 -11.65 -5.33 31.20
C ARG A 35 -12.42 -6.02 30.08
N GLY A 36 -13.54 -5.45 29.67
CA GLY A 36 -14.17 -5.84 28.41
C GLY A 36 -13.21 -5.56 27.25
N ALA A 37 -13.53 -6.09 26.07
CA ALA A 37 -12.80 -5.70 24.87
C ALA A 37 -12.84 -4.17 24.67
N PRO A 38 -11.79 -3.55 24.13
CA PRO A 38 -11.76 -2.12 23.89
C PRO A 38 -12.87 -1.71 22.92
N ASP A 39 -13.53 -0.57 23.19
CA ASP A 39 -14.67 -0.09 22.39
C ASP A 39 -14.28 0.10 20.91
N THR A 40 -13.04 0.55 20.66
CA THR A 40 -12.44 0.74 19.33
C THR A 40 -11.31 -0.25 19.06
N MET A 41 -10.97 -0.45 17.78
CA MET A 41 -9.79 -1.25 17.40
C MET A 41 -8.51 -0.71 18.03
N LEU A 42 -7.64 -1.62 18.45
CA LEU A 42 -6.33 -1.28 18.97
C LEU A 42 -5.42 -0.72 17.86
N ARG A 43 -4.54 0.19 18.28
CA ARG A 43 -3.60 0.96 17.49
C ARG A 43 -2.17 0.79 18.02
N TYR A 44 -1.16 0.97 17.18
CA TYR A 44 0.23 0.71 17.58
C TYR A 44 0.74 1.70 18.66
N SER A 45 0.31 2.97 18.59
CA SER A 45 0.64 4.02 19.56
C SER A 45 0.27 3.68 21.01
N GLU A 46 -0.71 2.78 21.23
CA GLU A 46 -1.12 2.33 22.57
C GLU A 46 -0.08 1.44 23.25
N VAL A 47 0.79 0.77 22.48
CA VAL A 47 1.83 -0.15 22.95
C VAL A 47 3.26 0.26 22.55
N ALA A 48 3.40 1.27 21.69
CA ALA A 48 4.67 1.71 21.11
C ALA A 48 5.77 1.98 22.14
N GLY A 49 6.99 1.51 21.83
CA GLY A 49 8.19 1.76 22.64
C GLY A 49 8.24 1.00 23.98
N ARG A 50 7.33 0.04 24.21
CA ARG A 50 7.35 -0.86 25.37
C ARG A 50 7.13 -2.30 24.90
N PRO A 51 7.88 -3.30 25.40
CA PRO A 51 7.61 -4.71 25.12
C PRO A 51 6.14 -5.08 25.40
N TYR A 52 5.49 -5.70 24.42
CA TYR A 52 4.15 -6.25 24.53
C TYR A 52 4.07 -7.65 23.91
N THR A 53 3.06 -8.42 24.30
CA THR A 53 2.83 -9.77 23.78
C THR A 53 1.77 -9.76 22.69
N VAL A 54 1.94 -10.60 21.68
CA VAL A 54 0.88 -10.89 20.70
C VAL A 54 0.54 -12.38 20.78
N THR A 55 -0.74 -12.68 20.91
CA THR A 55 -1.27 -14.03 21.02
C THR A 55 -2.60 -14.12 20.25
N TYR A 56 -3.30 -15.24 20.32
CA TYR A 56 -4.63 -15.40 19.73
C TYR A 56 -5.51 -16.33 20.58
N ASP A 57 -6.77 -16.46 20.17
CA ASP A 57 -7.68 -17.54 20.53
C ASP A 57 -8.68 -17.73 19.38
N SER A 58 -9.67 -18.62 19.57
CA SER A 58 -10.71 -18.91 18.59
C SER A 58 -11.52 -17.67 18.15
N ARG A 59 -11.53 -16.57 18.89
CA ARG A 59 -12.20 -15.34 18.45
C ARG A 59 -11.28 -14.46 17.63
N ALA A 60 -10.10 -14.10 18.14
CA ALA A 60 -9.26 -13.07 17.53
C ALA A 60 -7.79 -13.14 17.96
N PHE A 61 -6.95 -12.37 17.25
CA PHE A 61 -5.66 -11.93 17.75
C PHE A 61 -5.84 -11.05 18.99
N LYS A 62 -4.88 -11.14 19.90
CA LYS A 62 -4.82 -10.39 21.17
C LYS A 62 -3.49 -9.66 21.26
N ILE A 63 -3.56 -8.35 21.43
CA ILE A 63 -2.42 -7.47 21.64
C ILE A 63 -2.41 -7.10 23.12
N ASN A 64 -1.31 -7.44 23.83
CA ASN A 64 -1.17 -7.28 25.27
C ASN A 64 -2.32 -7.91 26.10
N GLY A 65 -2.93 -8.97 25.57
CA GLY A 65 -4.07 -9.68 26.18
C GLY A 65 -5.47 -9.19 25.77
N GLU A 66 -5.57 -8.02 25.13
CA GLU A 66 -6.85 -7.45 24.68
C GLU A 66 -7.13 -7.83 23.21
N ARG A 67 -8.35 -8.33 22.92
CA ARG A 67 -8.76 -8.71 21.56
C ARG A 67 -9.04 -7.48 20.71
N THR A 68 -8.68 -7.53 19.43
CA THR A 68 -8.99 -6.49 18.46
C THR A 68 -9.35 -7.08 17.10
N LEU A 69 -10.21 -6.37 16.36
CA LEU A 69 -10.29 -6.51 14.91
C LEU A 69 -8.98 -5.98 14.31
N LEU A 70 -8.45 -6.71 13.34
CA LEU A 70 -7.30 -6.30 12.52
C LEU A 70 -7.80 -6.07 11.08
N LEU A 71 -7.90 -4.81 10.67
CA LEU A 71 -8.21 -4.41 9.30
C LEU A 71 -6.96 -3.80 8.69
N GLY A 72 -6.51 -4.32 7.55
CA GLY A 72 -5.26 -3.89 6.93
C GLY A 72 -5.28 -3.86 5.43
N GLY A 73 -4.16 -3.43 4.86
CA GLY A 73 -3.95 -3.40 3.42
C GLY A 73 -2.51 -3.72 3.05
N SER A 74 -2.34 -4.36 1.90
CA SER A 74 -1.01 -4.56 1.32
C SER A 74 -0.52 -3.30 0.63
N ILE A 75 0.73 -2.91 0.94
CA ILE A 75 1.57 -1.99 0.16
C ILE A 75 2.96 -2.62 0.04
N HIS A 76 3.49 -2.73 -1.18
CA HIS A 76 4.83 -3.26 -1.42
C HIS A 76 5.81 -2.13 -1.69
N TYR A 77 6.70 -1.88 -0.71
CA TYR A 77 7.65 -0.76 -0.71
C TYR A 77 8.46 -0.56 -2.00
N PRO A 78 8.91 -1.60 -2.76
CA PRO A 78 9.67 -1.37 -3.99
C PRO A 78 8.81 -0.77 -5.13
N ARG A 79 7.49 -0.98 -5.10
CA ARG A 79 6.54 -0.54 -6.14
C ARG A 79 6.12 0.94 -6.02
N LEU A 80 6.61 1.65 -5.00
CA LEU A 80 6.36 3.05 -4.69
C LEU A 80 7.68 3.84 -4.62
N ALA A 81 7.65 5.14 -4.91
CA ALA A 81 8.77 6.01 -4.57
C ALA A 81 8.88 6.17 -3.05
N VAL A 82 10.10 6.38 -2.54
CA VAL A 82 10.41 6.36 -1.09
C VAL A 82 9.70 7.49 -0.35
N GLU A 83 9.53 8.63 -1.02
CA GLU A 83 8.84 9.84 -0.56
C GLU A 83 7.32 9.64 -0.44
N GLU A 84 6.78 8.58 -1.02
CA GLU A 84 5.35 8.25 -0.98
C GLU A 84 4.99 7.30 0.15
N TRP A 85 5.98 6.63 0.76
CA TRP A 85 5.75 5.63 1.80
C TRP A 85 4.96 6.22 2.97
N GLU A 86 5.46 7.29 3.58
CA GLU A 86 4.78 7.96 4.71
C GLU A 86 3.39 8.51 4.35
N PRO A 87 3.19 9.26 3.24
CA PRO A 87 1.86 9.69 2.81
C PRO A 87 0.87 8.53 2.59
N MET A 88 1.28 7.46 1.91
CA MET A 88 0.38 6.33 1.62
C MET A 88 0.03 5.53 2.89
N LEU A 89 0.97 5.41 3.84
CA LEU A 89 0.70 4.79 5.15
C LEU A 89 -0.21 5.66 6.03
N GLU A 90 -0.10 6.98 5.91
CA GLU A 90 -1.02 7.91 6.58
C GLU A 90 -2.44 7.82 6.02
N GLU A 91 -2.59 7.81 4.68
CA GLU A 91 -3.87 7.61 4.00
C GLU A 91 -4.49 6.23 4.35
N MET A 92 -3.68 5.19 4.56
CA MET A 92 -4.10 3.87 5.04
C MET A 92 -4.68 3.93 6.46
N ALA A 93 -3.98 4.60 7.39
CA ALA A 93 -4.48 4.78 8.75
C ALA A 93 -5.79 5.60 8.78
N GLN A 94 -5.86 6.66 7.96
CA GLN A 94 -7.05 7.50 7.78
C GLN A 94 -8.22 6.76 7.10
N ASP A 95 -7.96 5.72 6.31
CA ASP A 95 -8.94 4.80 5.72
C ASP A 95 -9.57 3.84 6.75
N GLY A 96 -9.19 3.95 8.03
CA GLY A 96 -9.71 3.14 9.13
C GLY A 96 -8.95 1.84 9.35
N LEU A 97 -7.83 1.62 8.64
CA LEU A 97 -7.00 0.42 8.80
C LEU A 97 -6.03 0.60 9.98
N ASN A 98 -5.73 -0.49 10.68
CA ASN A 98 -4.81 -0.52 11.84
C ASN A 98 -3.58 -1.41 11.63
N HIS A 99 -3.42 -2.07 10.48
CA HIS A 99 -2.17 -2.73 10.13
C HIS A 99 -1.82 -2.64 8.64
N LEU A 100 -0.52 -2.66 8.37
CA LEU A 100 0.10 -2.84 7.06
C LEU A 100 0.44 -4.32 6.86
N GLN A 101 0.23 -4.83 5.65
CA GLN A 101 0.83 -6.09 5.19
C GLN A 101 1.87 -5.81 4.11
N LEU A 102 3.00 -6.52 4.13
CA LEU A 102 4.04 -6.41 3.11
C LEU A 102 4.79 -7.73 2.89
N TYR A 103 5.20 -7.97 1.65
CA TYR A 103 6.17 -9.02 1.29
C TYR A 103 7.61 -8.52 1.35
N VAL A 104 8.57 -9.40 1.64
CA VAL A 104 10.00 -9.18 1.44
C VAL A 104 10.46 -9.87 0.16
N PHE A 105 11.16 -9.16 -0.73
CA PHE A 105 11.53 -9.67 -2.06
C PHE A 105 13.02 -10.05 -2.09
N TRP A 106 13.34 -11.34 -1.97
CA TRP A 106 14.73 -11.81 -1.84
C TRP A 106 15.62 -11.39 -3.01
N ASN A 107 15.18 -11.55 -4.26
CA ASN A 107 15.94 -11.11 -5.45
C ASN A 107 16.17 -9.59 -5.55
N PHE A 108 15.36 -8.79 -4.86
CA PHE A 108 15.55 -7.35 -4.78
C PHE A 108 16.59 -6.97 -3.71
N HIS A 109 16.71 -7.78 -2.65
CA HIS A 109 17.71 -7.61 -1.59
C HIS A 109 19.04 -8.31 -1.87
N GLU A 110 19.05 -9.39 -2.65
CA GLU A 110 20.24 -10.19 -2.99
C GLU A 110 20.28 -10.53 -4.49
N PRO A 111 20.56 -9.54 -5.36
CA PRO A 111 20.61 -9.75 -6.81
C PRO A 111 21.82 -10.61 -7.24
N GLU A 112 22.93 -10.53 -6.52
CA GLU A 112 24.15 -11.32 -6.77
C GLU A 112 24.26 -12.52 -5.81
N PRO A 113 24.83 -13.67 -6.25
CA PRO A 113 25.03 -14.81 -5.37
C PRO A 113 26.07 -14.51 -4.27
N PRO A 114 25.85 -14.99 -3.03
CA PRO A 114 26.81 -14.81 -1.95
C PRO A 114 28.07 -15.65 -2.19
N ARG A 115 29.18 -15.24 -1.56
CA ARG A 115 30.44 -15.99 -1.62
C ARG A 115 30.50 -16.97 -0.47
N PHE A 116 30.81 -18.24 -0.72
CA PHE A 116 31.07 -19.18 0.36
C PHE A 116 32.47 -18.94 0.95
N ASP A 117 32.55 -18.65 2.26
CA ASP A 117 33.82 -18.51 2.98
C ASP A 117 34.21 -19.86 3.63
N ASP A 118 35.22 -20.53 3.07
CA ASP A 118 35.77 -21.79 3.59
C ASP A 118 36.35 -21.70 5.01
N VAL A 119 36.73 -20.50 5.47
CA VAL A 119 37.33 -20.25 6.79
C VAL A 119 36.24 -20.13 7.84
N ASP A 120 35.26 -19.26 7.58
CA ASP A 120 34.14 -18.97 8.49
C ASP A 120 32.96 -19.95 8.33
N ARG A 121 32.99 -20.80 7.29
CA ARG A 121 31.99 -21.81 6.90
C ARG A 121 30.58 -21.26 6.78
N ARG A 122 30.47 -20.06 6.21
CA ARG A 122 29.23 -19.30 6.05
C ARG A 122 29.24 -18.57 4.72
N PHE A 123 28.06 -18.14 4.29
CA PHE A 123 27.92 -17.24 3.15
C PHE A 123 28.23 -15.79 3.54
N ASP A 124 29.12 -15.18 2.77
CA ASP A 124 29.39 -13.74 2.72
C ASP A 124 28.38 -13.11 1.74
N HIS A 125 27.25 -12.66 2.31
CA HIS A 125 26.12 -12.07 1.59
C HIS A 125 26.32 -10.58 1.34
N ASN A 126 25.90 -10.11 0.16
CA ASN A 126 25.94 -8.70 -0.24
C ASN A 126 24.51 -8.14 -0.35
N TYR A 127 23.83 -7.99 0.79
CA TYR A 127 22.44 -7.50 0.82
C TYR A 127 22.32 -5.99 0.59
N ASP A 128 21.37 -5.58 -0.25
CA ASP A 128 20.91 -4.19 -0.32
C ASP A 128 19.66 -3.96 0.53
N PHE A 129 19.76 -3.00 1.46
CA PHE A 129 18.66 -2.46 2.27
C PHE A 129 18.62 -0.93 2.21
N SER A 130 18.99 -0.35 1.07
CA SER A 130 19.05 1.10 0.84
C SER A 130 18.00 1.60 -0.16
N GLY A 131 17.69 2.89 -0.12
CA GLY A 131 16.72 3.50 -1.05
C GLY A 131 15.37 2.79 -1.04
N ARG A 132 14.92 2.29 -2.20
CA ARG A 132 13.69 1.49 -2.33
C ARG A 132 13.74 0.12 -1.64
N ALA A 133 14.92 -0.37 -1.25
CA ALA A 133 15.11 -1.61 -0.50
C ALA A 133 15.18 -1.41 1.03
N ASP A 134 15.01 -0.18 1.55
CA ASP A 134 15.05 0.09 3.00
C ASP A 134 13.78 -0.38 3.73
N LEU A 135 13.71 -1.71 3.91
CA LEU A 135 12.67 -2.43 4.64
C LEU A 135 12.49 -1.92 6.08
N VAL A 136 13.60 -1.56 6.75
CA VAL A 136 13.58 -1.07 8.13
C VAL A 136 12.91 0.29 8.21
N ARG A 137 13.23 1.22 7.31
CA ARG A 137 12.57 2.53 7.23
C ARG A 137 11.09 2.39 6.90
N PHE A 138 10.71 1.50 5.97
CA PHE A 138 9.30 1.30 5.63
C PHE A 138 8.48 0.78 6.82
N ILE A 139 8.99 -0.21 7.56
CA ILE A 139 8.31 -0.75 8.75
C ILE A 139 8.25 0.29 9.88
N ARG A 140 9.28 1.13 10.05
CA ARG A 140 9.24 2.25 11.00
C ARG A 140 8.19 3.29 10.64
N ALA A 141 8.14 3.70 9.37
CA ALA A 141 7.14 4.63 8.87
C ALA A 141 5.70 4.12 9.13
N ALA A 142 5.46 2.81 9.00
CA ALA A 142 4.16 2.23 9.32
C ALA A 142 3.80 2.41 10.81
N GLY A 143 4.73 2.11 11.72
CA GLY A 143 4.54 2.37 13.16
C GLY A 143 4.37 3.85 13.48
N GLU A 144 5.11 4.74 12.81
CA GLU A 144 4.98 6.21 12.97
C GLU A 144 3.63 6.75 12.47
N LYS A 145 2.96 6.03 11.55
CA LYS A 145 1.59 6.27 11.11
C LYS A 145 0.53 5.43 11.84
N ASP A 146 0.87 4.94 13.04
CA ASP A 146 -0.05 4.25 13.96
C ASP A 146 -0.62 2.91 13.43
N LEU A 147 0.17 2.22 12.60
CA LEU A 147 -0.13 0.90 12.05
C LEU A 147 0.75 -0.18 12.68
N PHE A 148 0.14 -1.32 13.00
CA PHE A 148 0.87 -2.57 13.20
C PHE A 148 1.35 -3.15 11.86
N VAL A 149 2.21 -4.18 11.88
CA VAL A 149 2.75 -4.81 10.67
C VAL A 149 2.59 -6.33 10.70
N ASN A 150 2.04 -6.86 9.61
CA ASN A 150 2.17 -8.27 9.19
C ASN A 150 3.34 -8.39 8.20
N LEU A 151 4.44 -9.02 8.63
CA LEU A 151 5.67 -9.17 7.86
C LEU A 151 5.73 -10.52 7.13
N ARG A 152 5.41 -10.54 5.85
CA ARG A 152 5.45 -11.75 5.03
C ARG A 152 6.84 -11.90 4.41
N ILE A 153 7.74 -12.60 5.11
CA ILE A 153 9.14 -12.77 4.72
C ILE A 153 9.27 -13.65 3.46
N GLY A 154 8.37 -14.63 3.30
CA GLY A 154 8.44 -15.61 2.20
C GLY A 154 9.44 -16.73 2.50
N PRO A 155 10.50 -16.95 1.69
CA PRO A 155 11.03 -16.01 0.71
C PRO A 155 10.47 -16.18 -0.71
N TYR A 156 9.77 -17.29 -0.98
CA TYR A 156 8.84 -17.34 -2.09
C TYR A 156 7.59 -16.53 -1.70
N VAL A 157 7.23 -15.55 -2.52
CA VAL A 157 6.11 -14.62 -2.25
C VAL A 157 5.03 -14.62 -3.34
N CYS A 158 5.28 -15.28 -4.48
CA CYS A 158 4.44 -15.19 -5.69
C CYS A 158 4.30 -13.73 -6.17
N ALA A 159 3.34 -12.99 -5.62
CA ALA A 159 3.19 -11.54 -5.62
C ALA A 159 3.27 -10.82 -6.98
N GLU A 160 3.10 -11.53 -8.09
CA GLU A 160 3.34 -11.05 -9.46
C GLU A 160 4.74 -10.42 -9.65
N TRP A 161 5.67 -10.83 -8.82
CA TRP A 161 7.03 -10.37 -8.84
C TRP A 161 7.90 -11.34 -9.63
N ALA A 162 8.90 -10.82 -10.36
CA ALA A 162 9.77 -11.65 -11.18
C ALA A 162 10.33 -12.84 -10.37
N PHE A 163 10.19 -14.04 -10.93
CA PHE A 163 10.58 -15.32 -10.31
C PHE A 163 10.00 -15.56 -8.89
N GLY A 164 8.82 -14.99 -8.60
CA GLY A 164 8.14 -15.19 -7.31
C GLY A 164 8.89 -14.62 -6.11
N GLY A 165 9.81 -13.67 -6.33
CA GLY A 165 10.69 -13.08 -5.32
C GLY A 165 12.03 -13.77 -5.12
N LEU A 166 12.28 -14.93 -5.73
CA LEU A 166 13.53 -15.67 -5.56
C LEU A 166 14.66 -15.15 -6.48
N PRO A 167 15.92 -15.13 -6.03
CA PRO A 167 17.07 -14.82 -6.88
C PRO A 167 17.29 -15.85 -7.98
N LEU A 168 17.52 -15.40 -9.22
CA LEU A 168 17.72 -16.29 -10.36
C LEU A 168 18.97 -17.17 -10.18
N TRP A 169 20.03 -16.67 -9.53
CA TRP A 169 21.28 -17.41 -9.32
C TRP A 169 21.10 -18.71 -8.52
N LEU A 170 20.03 -18.84 -7.71
CA LEU A 170 19.69 -20.10 -7.03
C LEU A 170 19.48 -21.26 -8.02
N ARG A 171 18.98 -20.97 -9.23
CA ARG A 171 18.73 -21.96 -10.30
C ARG A 171 19.97 -22.80 -10.62
N ASP A 172 21.13 -22.16 -10.59
CA ASP A 172 22.39 -22.73 -11.04
C ASP A 172 23.22 -23.35 -9.90
N VAL A 173 22.73 -23.25 -8.65
CA VAL A 173 23.28 -23.96 -7.49
C VAL A 173 23.14 -25.48 -7.69
N PRO A 174 24.24 -26.27 -7.61
CA PRO A 174 24.19 -27.71 -7.80
C PRO A 174 23.29 -28.41 -6.76
N GLY A 175 22.27 -29.12 -7.22
CA GLY A 175 21.32 -29.83 -6.36
C GLY A 175 20.12 -28.99 -5.88
N MET A 176 19.97 -27.75 -6.36
CA MET A 176 18.83 -26.90 -6.03
C MET A 176 17.48 -27.54 -6.43
N CYS A 177 16.55 -27.57 -5.48
CA CYS A 177 15.22 -28.15 -5.61
C CYS A 177 14.23 -27.23 -4.88
N PHE A 178 13.53 -26.38 -5.62
CA PHE A 178 12.76 -25.31 -5.00
C PHE A 178 11.56 -25.83 -4.19
N ARG A 179 11.33 -25.18 -3.04
CA ARG A 179 10.15 -25.35 -2.18
C ARG A 179 9.89 -26.82 -1.78
N SER A 180 10.94 -27.60 -1.51
CA SER A 180 10.80 -29.03 -1.19
C SER A 180 12.01 -29.57 -0.43
N ILE A 181 11.94 -30.85 -0.06
CA ILE A 181 13.07 -31.65 0.41
C ILE A 181 13.38 -32.70 -0.66
N CYS A 182 14.58 -32.66 -1.23
CA CYS A 182 14.97 -33.55 -2.32
C CYS A 182 16.22 -34.37 -1.96
N ASP A 183 16.21 -35.66 -2.28
CA ASP A 183 17.30 -36.59 -1.98
C ASP A 183 18.57 -36.26 -2.77
N TYR A 184 19.47 -35.51 -2.14
CA TYR A 184 20.84 -35.33 -2.63
C TYR A 184 21.65 -36.60 -2.33
N ASP A 185 21.77 -37.48 -3.34
CA ASP A 185 22.49 -38.78 -3.35
C ASP A 185 21.70 -40.07 -3.00
N GLY A 186 20.44 -39.96 -2.56
CA GLY A 186 19.63 -41.11 -2.18
C GLY A 186 19.80 -41.56 -0.72
N SER A 187 20.61 -40.83 0.05
CA SER A 187 20.49 -40.72 1.50
C SER A 187 19.65 -39.46 1.80
N PRO A 188 18.56 -39.53 2.58
CA PRO A 188 17.93 -38.31 3.06
C PRO A 188 18.95 -37.58 3.93
N GLY A 189 19.40 -36.41 3.45
CA GLY A 189 20.40 -35.61 4.14
C GLY A 189 19.96 -35.35 5.57
N GLN A 190 20.83 -35.65 6.54
CA GLN A 190 20.58 -35.38 7.95
C GLN A 190 20.71 -33.87 8.21
N CYS A 191 19.74 -33.12 7.67
CA CYS A 191 19.44 -31.75 8.06
C CYS A 191 19.26 -31.77 9.57
N ARG A 192 20.18 -31.13 10.28
CA ARG A 192 20.19 -31.16 11.73
C ARG A 192 18.94 -30.42 12.23
N PRO A 193 18.25 -30.92 13.27
CA PRO A 193 17.30 -30.10 14.01
C PRO A 193 18.00 -28.83 14.51
N TRP A 194 17.23 -27.81 14.87
CA TRP A 194 17.73 -26.57 15.48
C TRP A 194 18.28 -26.80 16.90
N GLU A 195 19.37 -27.54 17.00
CA GLU A 195 20.24 -27.67 18.16
C GLU A 195 21.51 -26.85 17.84
N ASP A 196 21.84 -25.89 18.71
CA ASP A 196 22.94 -24.92 18.60
C ASP A 196 22.82 -23.79 17.53
N GLY A 197 21.70 -23.68 16.81
CA GLY A 197 21.35 -22.47 16.04
C GLY A 197 21.87 -22.41 14.60
N ASP A 198 21.99 -23.57 13.97
CA ASP A 198 22.53 -23.79 12.62
C ASP A 198 21.75 -24.91 11.91
N PHE A 199 21.53 -24.79 10.60
CA PHE A 199 20.88 -25.79 9.73
C PHE A 199 21.89 -26.45 8.79
N SER A 200 23.10 -26.78 9.29
CA SER A 200 24.14 -27.37 8.44
C SER A 200 23.84 -28.81 8.01
N GLY A 201 24.10 -29.10 6.73
CA GLY A 201 23.91 -30.44 6.15
C GLY A 201 22.49 -30.71 5.66
N CYS A 202 21.69 -29.66 5.46
CA CYS A 202 20.44 -29.74 4.71
C CYS A 202 20.73 -29.73 3.20
N ASP A 203 19.71 -29.86 2.35
CA ASP A 203 19.90 -29.64 0.91
C ASP A 203 20.02 -28.13 0.60
N PRO A 204 20.57 -27.76 -0.58
CA PRO A 204 20.89 -26.36 -0.87
C PRO A 204 19.69 -25.40 -0.78
N TRP A 205 18.48 -25.83 -1.12
CA TRP A 205 17.30 -24.95 -1.03
C TRP A 205 17.09 -24.49 0.41
N ARG A 206 17.11 -25.44 1.35
CA ARG A 206 16.92 -25.17 2.78
C ARG A 206 18.07 -24.37 3.40
N GLU A 207 19.32 -24.61 3.01
CA GLU A 207 20.47 -23.83 3.50
C GLU A 207 20.35 -22.35 3.09
N TYR A 208 20.22 -22.05 1.78
CA TYR A 208 20.09 -20.67 1.31
C TYR A 208 18.81 -19.98 1.82
N MET A 209 17.67 -20.70 1.90
CA MET A 209 16.43 -20.16 2.45
C MET A 209 16.58 -19.81 3.93
N ALA A 210 17.20 -20.69 4.73
CA ALA A 210 17.42 -20.43 6.15
C ALA A 210 18.30 -19.21 6.37
N ASP A 211 19.41 -19.06 5.64
CA ASP A 211 20.31 -17.91 5.79
C ASP A 211 19.63 -16.57 5.46
N PHE A 212 18.90 -16.48 4.34
CA PHE A 212 18.17 -15.25 4.00
C PHE A 212 17.07 -14.93 5.02
N VAL A 213 16.24 -15.91 5.39
CA VAL A 213 15.17 -15.71 6.36
C VAL A 213 15.73 -15.33 7.75
N MET A 214 16.85 -15.93 8.16
CA MET A 214 17.58 -15.57 9.37
C MET A 214 18.23 -14.17 9.29
N ALA A 215 18.71 -13.74 8.12
CA ALA A 215 19.23 -12.39 7.91
C ALA A 215 18.12 -11.34 8.08
N ILE A 216 16.94 -11.56 7.49
CA ILE A 216 15.75 -10.71 7.71
C ILE A 216 15.34 -10.74 9.18
N GLY A 217 15.27 -11.92 9.81
CA GLY A 217 14.95 -12.05 11.23
C GLY A 217 15.92 -11.29 12.15
N ARG A 218 17.23 -11.29 11.84
CA ARG A 218 18.25 -10.48 12.55
C ARG A 218 18.02 -8.99 12.32
N LEU A 219 17.85 -8.55 11.07
CA LEU A 219 17.61 -7.15 10.70
C LEU A 219 16.43 -6.54 11.49
N ILE A 220 15.30 -7.25 11.55
CA ILE A 220 14.09 -6.83 12.28
C ILE A 220 14.34 -6.74 13.80
N LYS A 221 15.06 -7.71 14.38
CA LYS A 221 15.39 -7.74 15.82
C LYS A 221 16.46 -6.73 16.23
N ASP A 222 17.39 -6.40 15.35
CA ASP A 222 18.42 -5.40 15.61
C ASP A 222 17.84 -3.99 15.47
N ALA A 223 16.95 -3.78 14.50
CA ALA A 223 16.20 -2.54 14.30
C ALA A 223 15.12 -2.25 15.36
N LYS A 224 14.86 -3.19 16.28
CA LYS A 224 13.85 -3.13 17.37
C LYS A 224 12.41 -3.08 16.90
N LEU A 225 12.08 -3.88 15.90
CA LEU A 225 10.79 -3.83 15.22
C LEU A 225 9.78 -4.90 15.68
N THR A 226 10.17 -5.87 16.52
CA THR A 226 9.23 -6.89 17.04
C THR A 226 8.40 -6.38 18.22
N ALA A 227 7.19 -6.92 18.40
CA ALA A 227 6.32 -6.63 19.54
C ALA A 227 7.01 -6.82 20.91
N ALA A 228 7.80 -7.89 21.07
CA ALA A 228 8.58 -8.15 22.29
C ALA A 228 9.69 -7.10 22.55
N GLN A 229 10.03 -6.28 21.56
CA GLN A 229 10.94 -5.13 21.68
C GLN A 229 10.20 -3.78 21.70
N GLY A 230 8.87 -3.77 21.58
CA GLY A 230 8.03 -2.59 21.52
C GLY A 230 7.93 -1.95 20.13
N GLY A 231 8.29 -2.68 19.07
CA GLY A 231 8.12 -2.28 17.67
C GLY A 231 6.84 -2.86 17.03
N PRO A 232 6.46 -2.43 15.81
CA PRO A 232 5.12 -2.62 15.26
C PRO A 232 4.83 -4.00 14.64
N VAL A 233 5.84 -4.87 14.46
CA VAL A 233 5.62 -6.21 13.87
C VAL A 233 4.91 -7.10 14.89
N ILE A 234 3.65 -7.47 14.57
CA ILE A 234 2.77 -8.29 15.42
C ILE A 234 2.51 -9.69 14.86
N MET A 235 2.88 -9.93 13.62
CA MET A 235 2.57 -11.17 12.88
C MET A 235 3.60 -11.33 11.76
N ALA A 236 3.92 -12.57 11.42
CA ALA A 236 4.83 -12.85 10.32
C ALA A 236 4.42 -14.12 9.55
N GLN A 237 4.93 -14.26 8.32
CA GLN A 237 4.71 -15.43 7.46
C GLN A 237 6.00 -15.90 6.81
N LEU A 238 6.21 -17.22 6.81
CA LEU A 238 7.11 -17.91 5.89
C LEU A 238 6.31 -18.71 4.86
N GLU A 239 6.91 -18.98 3.71
CA GLU A 239 6.27 -19.56 2.50
C GLU A 239 5.06 -18.74 1.98
N ASN A 240 4.51 -19.16 0.84
CA ASN A 240 3.32 -18.56 0.25
C ASN A 240 2.52 -19.56 -0.57
N GLU A 241 1.29 -19.88 -0.16
CA GLU A 241 0.38 -20.79 -0.88
C GLU A 241 1.03 -22.15 -1.18
N TYR A 242 1.60 -22.78 -0.16
CA TYR A 242 2.27 -24.07 -0.30
C TYR A 242 1.27 -25.23 -0.24
N GLY A 243 1.15 -26.02 -1.32
CA GLY A 243 0.09 -27.01 -1.49
C GLY A 243 0.54 -28.45 -1.78
N ASP A 244 1.82 -28.78 -1.59
CA ASP A 244 2.35 -30.11 -1.89
C ASP A 244 2.16 -31.09 -0.71
N ASP A 245 1.07 -31.85 -0.75
CA ASP A 245 0.74 -32.88 0.26
C ASP A 245 1.44 -34.23 0.00
N THR A 246 2.64 -34.23 -0.57
CA THR A 246 3.54 -35.41 -0.56
C THR A 246 4.20 -35.58 0.81
N GLU A 247 4.92 -36.69 1.01
CA GLU A 247 5.74 -36.90 2.21
C GLU A 247 6.87 -35.88 2.31
N ALA A 248 7.53 -35.57 1.19
CA ALA A 248 8.55 -34.53 1.10
C ALA A 248 7.97 -33.13 1.36
N GLY A 249 6.80 -32.81 0.81
CA GLY A 249 6.15 -31.51 1.04
C GLY A 249 5.63 -31.31 2.47
N ARG A 250 5.11 -32.36 3.13
CA ARG A 250 4.83 -32.34 4.58
C ARG A 250 6.08 -32.11 5.42
N ALA A 251 7.15 -32.86 5.15
CA ALA A 251 8.41 -32.70 5.87
C ALA A 251 9.05 -31.31 5.62
N TYR A 252 8.87 -30.75 4.42
CA TYR A 252 9.29 -29.39 4.10
C TYR A 252 8.51 -28.35 4.91
N ILE A 253 7.17 -28.39 4.90
CA ILE A 253 6.39 -27.36 5.61
C ILE A 253 6.60 -27.44 7.13
N ASP A 254 6.75 -28.64 7.70
CA ASP A 254 7.11 -28.81 9.11
C ASP A 254 8.49 -28.18 9.42
N TRP A 255 9.50 -28.37 8.56
CA TRP A 255 10.80 -27.70 8.67
C TRP A 255 10.71 -26.18 8.54
N VAL A 256 9.86 -25.63 7.65
CA VAL A 256 9.60 -24.19 7.57
C VAL A 256 8.97 -23.68 8.89
N GLY A 257 8.13 -24.49 9.53
CA GLY A 257 7.63 -24.25 10.88
C GLY A 257 8.76 -24.12 11.91
N GLU A 258 9.65 -25.12 11.99
CA GLU A 258 10.82 -25.10 12.87
C GLU A 258 11.71 -23.88 12.66
N LEU A 259 12.01 -23.53 11.40
CA LEU A 259 12.74 -22.31 11.04
C LEU A 259 12.02 -21.05 11.56
N SER A 260 10.70 -20.95 11.38
CA SER A 260 9.92 -19.79 11.83
C SER A 260 10.00 -19.56 13.35
N PHE A 261 9.97 -20.64 14.15
CA PHE A 261 10.17 -20.53 15.60
C PHE A 261 11.63 -20.24 15.96
N GLY A 262 12.59 -20.82 15.24
CA GLY A 262 14.04 -20.58 15.40
C GLY A 262 14.45 -19.11 15.20
N LEU A 263 13.70 -18.36 14.39
CA LEU A 263 13.90 -16.92 14.23
C LEU A 263 13.67 -16.12 15.52
N GLY A 264 12.86 -16.60 16.46
CA GLY A 264 12.61 -15.94 17.75
C GLY A 264 12.12 -14.49 17.61
N LEU A 265 11.11 -14.26 16.77
CA LEU A 265 10.44 -12.95 16.63
C LEU A 265 9.36 -12.69 17.70
N ASP A 266 8.98 -13.72 18.46
CA ASP A 266 7.97 -13.68 19.54
C ASP A 266 6.60 -13.14 19.10
N VAL A 267 6.19 -13.50 17.87
CA VAL A 267 4.88 -13.18 17.26
C VAL A 267 4.20 -14.44 16.72
N PRO A 268 2.86 -14.46 16.58
CA PRO A 268 2.16 -15.48 15.82
C PRO A 268 2.66 -15.58 14.37
N TRP A 269 2.86 -16.80 13.92
CA TRP A 269 3.20 -17.13 12.53
C TRP A 269 1.96 -17.59 11.78
N VAL A 270 1.78 -17.11 10.55
CA VAL A 270 0.71 -17.52 9.64
C VAL A 270 1.29 -18.21 8.40
N MET A 271 0.49 -19.08 7.77
CA MET A 271 0.76 -19.68 6.46
C MET A 271 -0.53 -19.67 5.64
N CYS A 272 -0.50 -19.06 4.45
CA CYS A 272 -1.70 -18.78 3.66
C CYS A 272 -2.06 -19.89 2.66
N ASN A 273 -3.37 -20.08 2.47
CA ASN A 273 -4.02 -20.77 1.35
C ASN A 273 -3.33 -22.07 0.91
N GLY A 274 -3.14 -22.98 1.85
CA GLY A 274 -2.42 -24.22 1.63
C GLY A 274 -2.22 -25.02 2.91
N MET A 275 -1.08 -25.68 3.00
CA MET A 275 -0.59 -26.36 4.19
C MET A 275 -0.03 -25.34 5.19
N SER A 276 -0.21 -25.63 6.47
CA SER A 276 0.40 -24.89 7.57
C SER A 276 1.14 -25.85 8.51
N ALA A 277 2.29 -25.43 9.02
CA ALA A 277 3.07 -26.19 9.97
C ALA A 277 2.42 -26.20 11.36
N ASN A 278 2.70 -27.21 12.18
CA ASN A 278 2.19 -27.26 13.55
C ASN A 278 2.65 -26.02 14.37
N GLY A 279 1.69 -25.35 15.03
CA GLY A 279 1.93 -24.09 15.76
C GLY A 279 1.92 -22.83 14.89
N THR A 280 1.64 -22.93 13.59
CA THR A 280 1.38 -21.79 12.70
C THR A 280 -0.10 -21.76 12.31
N LEU A 281 -0.65 -20.56 12.17
CA LEU A 281 -2.05 -20.32 11.83
C LEU A 281 -2.31 -20.55 10.33
N ASN A 282 -3.36 -21.29 9.99
CA ASN A 282 -3.82 -21.34 8.59
C ASN A 282 -4.63 -20.06 8.29
N VAL A 283 -4.35 -19.39 7.16
CA VAL A 283 -5.06 -18.15 6.76
C VAL A 283 -5.53 -18.17 5.31
N TYR A 284 -6.62 -17.45 5.03
CA TYR A 284 -7.34 -17.48 3.75
C TYR A 284 -6.80 -16.46 2.73
N ASN A 285 -6.77 -16.85 1.45
CA ASN A 285 -6.65 -15.97 0.29
C ASN A 285 -7.81 -16.24 -0.69
N GLY A 286 -8.25 -15.22 -1.43
CA GLY A 286 -9.29 -15.31 -2.46
C GLY A 286 -10.32 -14.17 -2.37
N ASP A 287 -11.41 -14.28 -3.15
CA ASP A 287 -12.37 -13.19 -3.35
C ASP A 287 -13.65 -13.25 -2.48
N ASP A 288 -14.33 -14.40 -2.41
CA ASP A 288 -15.67 -14.59 -1.80
C ASP A 288 -15.86 -16.03 -1.26
N GLY A 289 -14.94 -16.48 -0.39
CA GLY A 289 -14.95 -17.84 0.19
C GLY A 289 -15.30 -17.93 1.68
N ALA A 290 -15.80 -16.86 2.30
CA ALA A 290 -15.90 -16.70 3.76
C ALA A 290 -16.53 -17.90 4.50
N GLU A 291 -17.68 -18.40 4.05
CA GLU A 291 -18.38 -19.53 4.68
C GLU A 291 -17.72 -20.89 4.43
N GLU A 292 -17.20 -21.12 3.22
CA GLU A 292 -16.52 -22.38 2.88
C GLU A 292 -15.19 -22.51 3.64
N TYR A 293 -14.41 -21.42 3.67
CA TYR A 293 -13.20 -21.34 4.46
C TYR A 293 -13.50 -21.54 5.94
N LYS A 294 -14.44 -20.76 6.51
CA LYS A 294 -14.85 -20.89 7.92
C LYS A 294 -15.26 -22.32 8.26
N THR A 295 -16.04 -22.99 7.42
CA THR A 295 -16.50 -24.36 7.70
C THR A 295 -15.33 -25.33 7.78
N ARG A 296 -14.42 -25.30 6.80
CA ARG A 296 -13.20 -26.14 6.81
C ARG A 296 -12.24 -25.78 7.95
N HIS A 297 -12.18 -24.50 8.31
CA HIS A 297 -11.31 -23.98 9.36
C HIS A 297 -11.80 -24.34 10.75
N ASP A 298 -13.09 -24.15 11.06
CA ASP A 298 -13.70 -24.56 12.33
C ASP A 298 -13.58 -26.08 12.57
N GLU A 299 -13.59 -26.90 11.50
CA GLU A 299 -13.41 -28.36 11.59
C GLU A 299 -11.97 -28.81 11.89
N ARG A 300 -10.96 -28.05 11.44
CA ARG A 300 -9.54 -28.42 11.54
C ARG A 300 -8.78 -27.67 12.63
N TRP A 301 -9.12 -26.39 12.80
CA TRP A 301 -8.46 -25.41 13.67
C TRP A 301 -9.52 -24.63 14.47
N PRO A 302 -10.29 -25.30 15.36
CA PRO A 302 -11.34 -24.65 16.15
C PRO A 302 -10.77 -23.58 17.10
N ASP A 303 -9.55 -23.75 17.62
CA ASP A 303 -8.94 -22.84 18.58
C ASP A 303 -8.20 -21.63 17.95
N GLU A 304 -8.16 -21.54 16.61
CA GLU A 304 -7.47 -20.49 15.85
C GLU A 304 -8.45 -19.43 15.33
N PRO A 305 -8.08 -18.13 15.24
CA PRO A 305 -8.95 -17.08 14.72
C PRO A 305 -9.10 -17.16 13.20
N LEU A 306 -10.21 -16.63 12.66
CA LEU A 306 -10.38 -16.51 11.21
C LEU A 306 -9.58 -15.31 10.67
N GLY A 307 -8.52 -15.60 9.89
CA GLY A 307 -7.72 -14.60 9.18
C GLY A 307 -7.80 -14.71 7.66
N TRP A 308 -7.96 -13.55 6.99
CA TRP A 308 -7.94 -13.39 5.53
C TRP A 308 -6.78 -12.47 5.15
N THR A 309 -5.70 -13.04 4.61
CA THR A 309 -4.46 -12.34 4.23
C THR A 309 -4.53 -11.68 2.86
N GLU A 310 -5.33 -12.23 1.93
CA GLU A 310 -5.49 -11.65 0.59
C GLU A 310 -6.94 -11.64 0.14
N ASN A 311 -7.63 -10.51 0.37
CA ASN A 311 -8.87 -10.19 -0.34
C ASN A 311 -8.50 -9.52 -1.66
N GLU A 312 -8.55 -10.29 -2.74
CA GLU A 312 -7.86 -9.98 -4.00
C GLU A 312 -8.57 -8.90 -4.84
N GLY A 313 -7.80 -7.94 -5.36
CA GLY A 313 -8.24 -6.94 -6.34
C GLY A 313 -7.76 -7.20 -7.77
N TRP A 314 -6.94 -8.24 -7.93
CA TRP A 314 -6.34 -8.75 -9.17
C TRP A 314 -5.35 -7.83 -9.91
N PHE A 315 -4.57 -8.44 -10.81
CA PHE A 315 -3.49 -7.83 -11.59
C PHE A 315 -3.78 -7.81 -13.09
N ASP A 316 -3.10 -6.94 -13.83
CA ASP A 316 -3.26 -6.84 -15.30
C ASP A 316 -2.10 -7.51 -16.08
N THR A 317 -2.40 -7.98 -17.30
CA THR A 317 -1.43 -8.58 -18.24
C THR A 317 -1.66 -8.05 -19.65
N TRP A 318 -0.62 -8.07 -20.50
CA TRP A 318 -0.75 -7.59 -21.89
C TRP A 318 -1.71 -8.44 -22.74
N ALA A 319 -1.89 -9.72 -22.44
CA ALA A 319 -2.82 -10.62 -23.13
C ALA A 319 -4.21 -10.73 -22.48
N GLY A 320 -4.33 -10.51 -21.17
CA GLY A 320 -5.57 -10.74 -20.40
C GLY A 320 -6.72 -9.80 -20.73
N SER A 321 -7.94 -10.17 -20.32
CA SER A 321 -9.15 -9.33 -20.40
C SER A 321 -9.14 -8.19 -19.39
N PHE A 322 -9.71 -7.03 -19.76
CA PHE A 322 -9.94 -5.90 -18.84
C PHE A 322 -10.91 -6.24 -17.70
N GLU A 323 -11.67 -7.33 -17.81
CA GLU A 323 -12.68 -7.75 -16.84
C GLU A 323 -12.07 -8.29 -15.54
N ASN A 324 -10.82 -8.77 -15.58
CA ASN A 324 -10.22 -9.47 -14.45
C ASN A 324 -9.83 -8.52 -13.30
N SER A 325 -9.51 -7.26 -13.59
CA SER A 325 -8.92 -6.31 -12.62
C SER A 325 -9.92 -5.35 -11.96
N GLN A 326 -11.24 -5.58 -12.04
CA GLN A 326 -12.25 -4.58 -11.64
C GLN A 326 -13.41 -5.12 -10.78
N ARG A 327 -13.10 -5.64 -9.58
CA ARG A 327 -14.14 -5.85 -8.54
C ARG A 327 -14.77 -4.51 -8.16
N SER A 328 -16.08 -4.44 -7.97
CA SER A 328 -16.77 -3.15 -7.71
C SER A 328 -16.60 -2.67 -6.26
N ALA A 329 -17.02 -1.43 -5.98
CA ALA A 329 -17.02 -0.91 -4.60
C ALA A 329 -18.02 -1.67 -3.72
N GLU A 330 -19.20 -1.96 -4.27
CA GLU A 330 -20.27 -2.75 -3.65
C GLU A 330 -19.80 -4.16 -3.32
N GLU A 331 -19.11 -4.80 -4.28
CA GLU A 331 -18.60 -6.16 -4.17
C GLU A 331 -17.57 -6.29 -3.04
N MET A 332 -16.55 -5.42 -3.04
CA MET A 332 -15.53 -5.41 -2.00
C MET A 332 -16.12 -5.14 -0.61
N ALA A 333 -17.11 -4.24 -0.52
CA ALA A 333 -17.79 -3.97 0.75
C ALA A 333 -18.69 -5.13 1.21
N TYR A 334 -19.36 -5.82 0.27
CA TYR A 334 -20.19 -6.99 0.55
C TYR A 334 -19.36 -8.12 1.16
N VAL A 335 -18.23 -8.49 0.53
CA VAL A 335 -17.42 -9.63 1.01
C VAL A 335 -16.73 -9.33 2.34
N VAL A 336 -16.25 -8.10 2.57
CA VAL A 336 -15.62 -7.72 3.85
C VAL A 336 -16.66 -7.67 4.97
N ALA A 337 -17.83 -7.09 4.73
CA ALA A 337 -18.91 -7.08 5.73
C ALA A 337 -19.40 -8.51 6.05
N ARG A 338 -19.51 -9.38 5.04
CA ARG A 338 -19.85 -10.81 5.21
C ARG A 338 -18.77 -11.58 5.97
N TRP A 339 -17.49 -11.32 5.71
CA TRP A 339 -16.36 -11.93 6.43
C TRP A 339 -16.42 -11.63 7.93
N VAL A 340 -16.63 -10.35 8.30
CA VAL A 340 -16.80 -9.99 9.71
C VAL A 340 -18.09 -10.60 10.28
N ALA A 341 -19.20 -10.59 9.53
CA ALA A 341 -20.47 -11.18 9.96
C ALA A 341 -20.36 -12.65 10.37
N VAL A 342 -19.57 -13.45 9.63
CA VAL A 342 -19.34 -14.87 9.95
C VAL A 342 -18.29 -15.10 11.04
N GLY A 343 -17.64 -14.06 11.59
CA GLY A 343 -16.67 -14.19 12.68
C GLY A 343 -15.22 -13.90 12.31
N GLY A 344 -14.95 -13.36 11.11
CA GLY A 344 -13.64 -12.82 10.75
C GLY A 344 -13.14 -11.81 11.79
N SER A 345 -11.86 -11.92 12.16
CA SER A 345 -11.18 -10.98 13.08
C SER A 345 -9.87 -10.43 12.51
N HIS A 346 -9.34 -11.02 11.44
CA HIS A 346 -8.27 -10.43 10.64
C HIS A 346 -8.69 -10.39 9.16
N HIS A 347 -8.51 -9.24 8.52
CA HIS A 347 -8.74 -9.02 7.09
C HIS A 347 -7.70 -8.06 6.51
N ASN A 348 -7.19 -8.37 5.33
CA ASN A 348 -6.27 -7.54 4.57
C ASN A 348 -6.71 -7.37 3.10
N TYR A 349 -6.72 -6.13 2.60
CA TYR A 349 -6.91 -5.82 1.17
C TYR A 349 -5.64 -6.14 0.37
N TYR A 350 -5.72 -7.06 -0.59
CA TYR A 350 -4.61 -7.41 -1.49
C TYR A 350 -4.92 -6.99 -2.94
N MET A 351 -4.53 -5.83 -3.43
CA MET A 351 -3.79 -4.76 -2.74
C MET A 351 -4.73 -3.72 -2.13
N TRP A 352 -4.22 -2.93 -1.19
CA TRP A 352 -4.82 -1.63 -0.90
C TRP A 352 -4.25 -0.57 -1.85
N TYR A 353 -2.93 -0.56 -2.02
CA TYR A 353 -2.26 0.13 -3.14
C TYR A 353 -1.22 -0.78 -3.80
N GLY A 354 -1.41 -1.07 -5.10
CA GLY A 354 -0.54 -1.97 -5.84
C GLY A 354 0.78 -1.34 -6.32
N GLY A 355 0.80 -0.05 -6.62
CA GLY A 355 1.96 0.61 -7.22
C GLY A 355 2.27 0.13 -8.64
N ASN A 356 3.54 0.23 -9.04
CA ASN A 356 4.02 -0.10 -10.39
C ASN A 356 5.26 -1.01 -10.34
N HIS A 357 5.45 -1.84 -11.36
CA HIS A 357 6.65 -2.65 -11.58
C HIS A 357 7.75 -1.77 -12.20
N VAL A 358 8.63 -1.23 -11.36
CA VAL A 358 9.82 -0.47 -11.77
C VAL A 358 10.88 -1.43 -12.32
N GLY A 359 11.60 -1.01 -13.36
CA GLY A 359 12.53 -1.89 -14.09
C GLY A 359 11.85 -3.16 -14.62
N GLN A 360 12.57 -4.28 -14.55
CA GLN A 360 12.16 -5.60 -15.01
C GLN A 360 11.39 -6.44 -13.97
N TRP A 361 11.09 -5.91 -12.78
CA TRP A 361 10.57 -6.68 -11.63
C TRP A 361 9.13 -7.22 -11.75
N GLY A 362 8.43 -6.94 -12.86
CA GLY A 362 7.19 -7.64 -13.19
C GLY A 362 7.46 -9.09 -13.62
N ALA A 363 6.68 -10.03 -13.08
CA ALA A 363 6.61 -11.39 -13.59
C ALA A 363 6.10 -11.45 -15.05
N ALA A 364 6.18 -12.66 -15.62
CA ALA A 364 5.77 -13.03 -16.97
C ALA A 364 4.50 -12.31 -17.49
N SER A 365 4.66 -11.50 -18.54
CA SER A 365 3.62 -10.80 -19.30
C SER A 365 2.73 -9.80 -18.54
N LEU A 366 3.13 -9.38 -17.33
CA LEU A 366 2.41 -8.34 -16.59
C LEU A 366 2.56 -6.95 -17.20
N THR A 367 1.56 -6.11 -16.95
CA THR A 367 1.63 -4.66 -17.19
C THR A 367 2.61 -3.98 -16.24
N ASN A 368 2.94 -2.71 -16.52
CA ASN A 368 3.77 -1.90 -15.61
C ASN A 368 2.97 -1.41 -14.40
N ALA A 369 1.71 -1.02 -14.59
CA ALA A 369 0.75 -0.93 -13.48
C ALA A 369 0.55 -2.33 -12.87
N TYR A 370 0.70 -2.48 -11.55
CA TYR A 370 0.49 -3.79 -10.90
C TYR A 370 -1.00 -4.10 -10.76
N ALA A 371 -1.73 -3.21 -10.11
CA ALA A 371 -3.17 -3.30 -9.91
C ALA A 371 -3.77 -1.88 -9.89
N ASP A 372 -4.75 -1.61 -10.77
CA ASP A 372 -5.43 -0.31 -10.86
C ASP A 372 -6.85 -0.32 -10.27
N GLY A 373 -7.47 -1.49 -10.14
CA GLY A 373 -8.80 -1.68 -9.56
C GLY A 373 -8.84 -1.82 -8.04
N VAL A 374 -7.81 -1.39 -7.30
CA VAL A 374 -7.75 -1.44 -5.83
C VAL A 374 -8.10 -0.08 -5.20
N ASN A 375 -7.91 0.12 -3.89
CA ASN A 375 -8.28 1.38 -3.21
C ASN A 375 -7.52 2.59 -3.75
N PHE A 376 -6.28 2.39 -4.22
CA PHE A 376 -5.51 3.39 -4.95
C PHE A 376 -5.19 2.90 -6.35
N ARG A 377 -5.38 3.79 -7.33
CA ARG A 377 -5.03 3.59 -8.73
C ARG A 377 -3.53 3.40 -8.87
N ALA A 378 -3.07 2.72 -9.91
CA ALA A 378 -1.63 2.53 -10.15
C ALA A 378 -0.88 3.87 -10.31
N ASP A 379 -1.58 4.90 -10.80
CA ASP A 379 -1.10 6.28 -10.88
C ASP A 379 -1.01 7.04 -9.53
N GLY A 380 -1.31 6.38 -8.41
CA GLY A 380 -1.14 6.89 -7.05
C GLY A 380 -2.26 7.80 -6.53
N LEU A 381 -3.35 7.95 -7.31
CA LEU A 381 -4.55 8.65 -6.86
C LEU A 381 -5.53 7.69 -6.17
N PRO A 382 -6.39 8.19 -5.25
CA PRO A 382 -7.53 7.44 -4.74
C PRO A 382 -8.38 6.84 -5.87
N ASN A 383 -8.89 5.63 -5.70
CA ASN A 383 -9.83 5.02 -6.65
C ASN A 383 -11.27 5.28 -6.19
N GLU A 384 -11.85 6.41 -6.57
CA GLU A 384 -13.20 6.78 -6.14
C GLU A 384 -14.30 6.28 -7.10
N PRO A 385 -15.45 5.77 -6.59
CA PRO A 385 -15.94 5.90 -5.21
C PRO A 385 -15.57 4.71 -4.30
N LYS A 386 -14.71 3.79 -4.78
CA LYS A 386 -14.36 2.55 -4.07
C LYS A 386 -13.63 2.84 -2.75
N ARG A 387 -12.60 3.68 -2.78
CA ARG A 387 -11.84 4.05 -1.58
C ARG A 387 -12.74 4.65 -0.51
N SER A 388 -13.47 5.73 -0.83
CA SER A 388 -14.36 6.38 0.15
C SER A 388 -15.50 5.47 0.64
N HIS A 389 -15.95 4.49 -0.15
CA HIS A 389 -16.95 3.52 0.30
C HIS A 389 -16.36 2.48 1.27
N LEU A 390 -15.19 1.91 0.95
CA LEU A 390 -14.50 0.95 1.83
C LEU A 390 -14.01 1.62 3.12
N ARG A 391 -13.52 2.86 3.04
CA ARG A 391 -13.23 3.68 4.23
C ARG A 391 -14.43 3.80 5.16
N ARG A 392 -15.65 4.05 4.63
CA ARG A 392 -16.87 4.09 5.46
C ARG A 392 -17.13 2.75 6.15
N LEU A 393 -16.93 1.63 5.46
CA LEU A 393 -17.06 0.29 6.05
C LEU A 393 -16.05 0.10 7.19
N ASN A 394 -14.77 0.37 6.93
CA ASN A 394 -13.69 0.18 7.92
C ASN A 394 -13.91 1.01 9.18
N VAL A 395 -14.33 2.27 9.04
CA VAL A 395 -14.64 3.13 10.19
C VAL A 395 -15.83 2.56 10.99
N VAL A 396 -16.92 2.16 10.33
CA VAL A 396 -18.08 1.55 11.01
C VAL A 396 -17.71 0.24 11.72
N LEU A 397 -16.89 -0.61 11.09
CA LEU A 397 -16.39 -1.85 11.71
C LEU A 397 -15.46 -1.55 12.91
N GLY A 398 -14.64 -0.50 12.80
CA GLY A 398 -13.75 -0.05 13.86
C GLY A 398 -14.46 0.52 15.09
N GLU A 399 -15.57 1.22 14.87
CA GLU A 399 -16.51 1.70 15.92
C GLU A 399 -17.31 0.57 16.58
N LEU A 400 -17.34 -0.62 15.96
CA LEU A 400 -18.04 -1.82 16.43
C LEU A 400 -17.08 -2.85 17.05
N ASN A 401 -15.81 -2.50 17.29
CA ASN A 401 -14.81 -3.43 17.81
C ASN A 401 -15.23 -4.02 19.16
N GLY A 402 -15.75 -3.20 20.08
CA GLY A 402 -16.27 -3.65 21.37
C GLY A 402 -17.30 -4.77 21.23
N GLU A 403 -18.39 -4.53 20.49
CA GLU A 403 -19.42 -5.56 20.22
C GLU A 403 -18.87 -6.80 19.50
N LEU A 404 -17.94 -6.62 18.55
CA LEU A 404 -17.36 -7.72 17.78
C LEU A 404 -16.40 -8.59 18.60
N MET A 405 -15.79 -8.05 19.66
CA MET A 405 -14.78 -8.74 20.48
C MET A 405 -15.30 -9.22 21.84
N GLU A 406 -16.48 -8.75 22.28
CA GLU A 406 -17.20 -9.23 23.47
C GLU A 406 -17.63 -10.70 23.34
N VAL A 407 -18.00 -11.15 22.13
CA VAL A 407 -18.39 -12.54 21.87
C VAL A 407 -17.19 -13.48 22.07
N GLU A 408 -17.23 -14.30 23.13
CA GLU A 408 -16.09 -15.15 23.51
C GLU A 408 -15.73 -16.23 22.50
N ASP A 409 -16.74 -16.78 21.82
CA ASP A 409 -16.62 -17.90 20.89
C ASP A 409 -17.31 -17.58 19.55
N ARG A 410 -16.54 -17.48 18.46
CA ARG A 410 -17.09 -17.25 17.11
C ARG A 410 -18.08 -18.33 16.67
N HIS A 411 -18.01 -19.53 17.25
CA HIS A 411 -18.85 -20.66 16.86
C HIS A 411 -20.30 -20.53 17.38
N SER A 412 -20.57 -19.59 18.30
CA SER A 412 -21.95 -19.28 18.73
C SER A 412 -22.71 -18.44 17.70
N VAL A 413 -22.02 -17.68 16.85
CA VAL A 413 -22.64 -16.86 15.81
C VAL A 413 -23.05 -17.76 14.63
N ARG A 414 -24.36 -17.87 14.39
CA ARG A 414 -24.94 -18.68 13.30
C ARG A 414 -26.00 -17.85 12.57
N PRO A 415 -26.08 -17.96 11.23
CA PRO A 415 -27.10 -17.25 10.47
C PRO A 415 -28.49 -17.77 10.81
N VAL A 416 -29.43 -16.85 11.04
CA VAL A 416 -30.86 -17.13 11.12
C VAL A 416 -31.51 -16.75 9.81
N LYS A 417 -32.21 -17.68 9.16
CA LYS A 417 -32.92 -17.41 7.90
C LYS A 417 -34.13 -16.51 8.13
N LEU A 418 -34.30 -15.56 7.23
CA LEU A 418 -35.41 -14.61 7.16
C LEU A 418 -36.20 -14.82 5.85
N GLU A 419 -37.07 -13.87 5.52
CA GLU A 419 -37.78 -13.82 4.25
C GLU A 419 -36.87 -13.43 3.07
N HIS A 420 -37.29 -13.75 1.83
CA HIS A 420 -36.58 -13.43 0.58
C HIS A 420 -35.13 -13.92 0.48
N ASP A 421 -34.86 -15.09 1.08
CA ASP A 421 -33.54 -15.74 1.19
C ASP A 421 -32.47 -14.90 1.92
N ALA A 422 -32.88 -13.86 2.65
CA ALA A 422 -32.00 -13.12 3.53
C ALA A 422 -31.68 -13.93 4.80
N GLU A 423 -30.52 -13.67 5.37
CA GLU A 423 -30.04 -14.28 6.61
C GLU A 423 -29.54 -13.18 7.55
N VAL A 424 -29.57 -13.42 8.86
CA VAL A 424 -29.07 -12.48 9.86
C VAL A 424 -28.10 -13.13 10.83
N PHE A 425 -26.94 -12.48 10.99
CA PHE A 425 -25.93 -12.81 12.00
C PHE A 425 -26.12 -11.84 13.17
N GLU A 426 -26.81 -12.28 14.23
CA GLU A 426 -27.02 -11.49 15.46
C GLU A 426 -25.80 -11.67 16.37
N TRP A 427 -25.07 -10.58 16.62
CA TRP A 427 -23.85 -10.57 17.45
C TRP A 427 -24.15 -10.12 18.87
N THR A 428 -24.82 -8.98 19.00
CA THR A 428 -25.28 -8.41 20.28
C THR A 428 -26.67 -7.81 20.10
N SER A 429 -27.29 -7.34 21.18
CA SER A 429 -28.55 -6.59 21.10
C SER A 429 -28.43 -5.28 20.31
N ARG A 430 -27.21 -4.77 20.07
CA ARG A 430 -26.88 -3.53 19.33
C ARG A 430 -26.17 -3.76 18.00
N LEU A 431 -25.88 -5.01 17.61
CA LEU A 431 -25.19 -5.35 16.37
C LEU A 431 -25.77 -6.61 15.72
N ALA A 432 -26.25 -6.45 14.49
CA ALA A 432 -26.49 -7.57 13.58
C ALA A 432 -26.07 -7.23 12.15
N PHE A 433 -25.72 -8.26 11.39
CA PHE A 433 -25.48 -8.16 9.95
C PHE A 433 -26.64 -8.84 9.23
N LEU A 434 -27.47 -8.07 8.52
CA LEU A 434 -28.46 -8.63 7.60
C LEU A 434 -27.78 -8.81 6.25
N HIS A 435 -27.76 -10.05 5.77
CA HIS A 435 -27.09 -10.46 4.55
C HIS A 435 -28.14 -11.00 3.58
N ARG A 436 -28.05 -10.65 2.30
CA ARG A 436 -28.79 -11.33 1.25
C ARG A 436 -27.79 -11.84 0.21
N PRO A 437 -27.75 -13.15 -0.07
CA PRO A 437 -26.81 -13.73 -1.02
C PRO A 437 -27.09 -13.26 -2.45
N ALA A 438 -26.29 -13.72 -3.41
CA ALA A 438 -26.56 -13.50 -4.82
C ALA A 438 -27.89 -14.17 -5.21
N CYS A 439 -28.86 -13.35 -5.63
CA CYS A 439 -30.08 -13.79 -6.31
C CYS A 439 -30.00 -13.48 -7.81
N GLY A 440 -30.95 -14.00 -8.59
CA GLY A 440 -31.06 -13.76 -10.04
C GLY A 440 -31.53 -12.33 -10.36
N GLU A 441 -32.33 -12.16 -11.42
CA GLU A 441 -32.99 -10.88 -11.70
C GLU A 441 -33.96 -10.53 -10.55
N GLY A 442 -33.52 -9.69 -9.63
CA GLY A 442 -34.26 -9.33 -8.42
C GLY A 442 -33.95 -7.90 -7.96
N GLY A 443 -35.00 -7.18 -7.58
CA GLY A 443 -34.88 -5.86 -6.99
C GLY A 443 -34.48 -5.89 -5.51
N ALA A 444 -34.49 -4.72 -4.89
CA ALA A 444 -34.44 -4.63 -3.44
C ALA A 444 -35.75 -5.16 -2.85
N GLU A 445 -35.65 -6.06 -1.87
CA GLU A 445 -36.80 -6.64 -1.16
C GLU A 445 -36.91 -6.05 0.24
N GLN A 446 -38.10 -6.16 0.84
CA GLN A 446 -38.34 -5.76 2.23
C GLN A 446 -38.17 -6.97 3.14
N VAL A 447 -37.31 -6.86 4.15
CA VAL A 447 -37.02 -7.94 5.12
C VAL A 447 -37.26 -7.42 6.54
N SER A 448 -38.18 -8.08 7.24
CA SER A 448 -38.63 -7.74 8.58
C SER A 448 -37.75 -8.40 9.64
N TYR A 449 -37.13 -7.61 10.51
CA TYR A 449 -36.27 -8.12 11.58
C TYR A 449 -36.39 -7.26 12.85
N LYS A 450 -36.67 -7.93 13.97
CA LYS A 450 -36.97 -7.34 15.29
C LYS A 450 -38.11 -6.31 15.20
N GLN A 451 -37.80 -5.01 15.31
CA GLN A 451 -38.78 -3.92 15.37
C GLN A 451 -38.92 -3.13 14.07
N ALA A 452 -38.22 -3.52 13.00
CA ALA A 452 -38.15 -2.77 11.76
C ALA A 452 -38.19 -3.66 10.51
N THR A 453 -38.40 -3.00 9.37
CA THR A 453 -38.32 -3.60 8.04
C THR A 453 -37.23 -2.88 7.26
N TYR A 454 -36.30 -3.65 6.70
CA TYR A 454 -35.11 -3.17 6.00
C TYR A 454 -35.24 -3.47 4.50
N THR A 455 -34.83 -2.53 3.66
CA THR A 455 -34.76 -2.72 2.21
C THR A 455 -33.38 -3.25 1.84
N ILE A 456 -33.29 -4.46 1.26
CA ILE A 456 -32.02 -5.14 0.96
C ILE A 456 -31.98 -5.72 -0.47
N LYS A 457 -30.94 -5.39 -1.23
CA LYS A 457 -30.69 -5.86 -2.61
C LYS A 457 -30.12 -7.28 -2.63
N CYS A 458 -30.08 -7.89 -3.82
CA CYS A 458 -29.23 -9.06 -4.04
C CYS A 458 -27.76 -8.68 -3.78
N ARG A 459 -27.00 -9.59 -3.16
CA ARG A 459 -25.56 -9.41 -2.90
C ARG A 459 -25.26 -8.14 -2.09
N GLU A 460 -26.03 -7.92 -1.02
CA GLU A 460 -25.89 -6.80 -0.10
C GLU A 460 -25.76 -7.28 1.36
N VAL A 461 -24.96 -6.55 2.16
CA VAL A 461 -24.93 -6.65 3.61
C VAL A 461 -25.31 -5.29 4.20
N LEU A 462 -26.27 -5.30 5.14
CA LEU A 462 -26.62 -4.18 5.99
C LEU A 462 -26.05 -4.44 7.40
N VAL A 463 -25.21 -3.54 7.89
CA VAL A 463 -24.77 -3.52 9.28
C VAL A 463 -25.78 -2.68 10.06
N VAL A 464 -26.51 -3.29 11.00
CA VAL A 464 -27.62 -2.63 11.70
C VAL A 464 -27.48 -2.70 13.22
N ASP A 465 -28.08 -1.72 13.88
CA ASP A 465 -28.35 -1.73 15.31
C ASP A 465 -29.81 -2.18 15.56
N PRO A 466 -30.04 -3.42 16.01
CA PRO A 466 -31.40 -3.96 16.15
C PRO A 466 -32.21 -3.30 17.29
N SER A 467 -31.55 -2.58 18.19
CA SER A 467 -32.20 -1.90 19.32
C SER A 467 -32.78 -0.53 18.96
N THR A 468 -32.20 0.12 17.93
CA THR A 468 -32.60 1.45 17.45
C THR A 468 -33.15 1.46 16.02
N ALA A 469 -33.08 0.31 15.31
CA ALA A 469 -33.41 0.15 13.89
C ALA A 469 -32.54 1.00 12.92
N ILE A 470 -31.37 1.43 13.37
CA ILE A 470 -30.44 2.23 12.56
C ILE A 470 -29.60 1.30 11.68
N VAL A 471 -29.60 1.56 10.36
CA VAL A 471 -28.60 1.00 9.44
C VAL A 471 -27.33 1.84 9.56
N ARG A 472 -26.25 1.24 10.10
CA ARG A 472 -24.94 1.89 10.24
C ARG A 472 -24.15 1.87 8.92
N PHE A 473 -24.30 0.81 8.14
CA PHE A 473 -23.68 0.70 6.82
C PHE A 473 -24.51 -0.20 5.89
N ALA A 474 -24.43 0.04 4.57
CA ALA A 474 -25.10 -0.76 3.53
C ALA A 474 -24.16 -0.92 2.33
N SER A 475 -23.78 -2.16 2.01
CA SER A 475 -22.71 -2.43 1.03
C SER A 475 -23.08 -2.07 -0.41
N ALA A 476 -24.36 -2.05 -0.78
CA ALA A 476 -24.77 -1.62 -2.12
C ALA A 476 -25.23 -0.15 -2.17
N SER A 477 -24.80 0.66 -1.19
CA SER A 477 -25.09 2.11 -1.08
C SER A 477 -23.81 2.95 -1.23
N VAL A 478 -23.27 2.91 -2.45
CA VAL A 478 -22.04 3.60 -2.87
C VAL A 478 -22.32 5.09 -3.15
N GLY A 479 -21.34 5.94 -2.87
CA GLY A 479 -21.44 7.39 -3.09
C GLY A 479 -21.11 7.80 -4.53
N GLN A 480 -21.41 9.04 -4.91
CA GLN A 480 -20.98 9.56 -6.20
C GLN A 480 -19.47 9.82 -6.20
N ALA A 481 -18.77 9.37 -7.24
CA ALA A 481 -17.35 9.68 -7.45
C ALA A 481 -17.14 11.18 -7.77
N PRO A 482 -16.09 11.82 -7.22
CA PRO A 482 -15.62 13.12 -7.70
C PRO A 482 -15.09 13.00 -9.14
N GLU A 483 -15.12 14.11 -9.88
CA GLU A 483 -14.66 14.15 -11.27
C GLU A 483 -13.12 14.13 -11.33
N LEU A 484 -12.54 13.09 -11.96
CA LEU A 484 -11.10 13.03 -12.21
C LEU A 484 -10.73 13.92 -13.39
N ILE A 485 -9.93 14.96 -13.15
CA ILE A 485 -9.41 15.87 -14.17
C ILE A 485 -8.08 15.36 -14.67
N THR A 486 -7.88 15.46 -16.00
CA THR A 486 -6.58 15.27 -16.65
C THR A 486 -6.23 16.55 -17.39
N LYS A 487 -5.14 17.19 -17.00
CA LYS A 487 -4.58 18.42 -17.60
C LYS A 487 -3.30 18.07 -18.33
N VAL A 488 -3.17 18.46 -19.58
CA VAL A 488 -1.92 18.31 -20.33
C VAL A 488 -0.90 19.33 -19.83
N LEU A 489 0.28 18.85 -19.42
CA LEU A 489 1.43 19.70 -19.06
C LEU A 489 2.34 19.94 -20.27
N ALA A 490 2.63 18.89 -21.03
CA ALA A 490 3.40 18.97 -22.26
C ALA A 490 2.85 17.99 -23.31
N ASN A 491 2.63 18.47 -24.53
CA ASN A 491 2.54 17.61 -25.72
C ASN A 491 3.94 17.58 -26.33
N LEU A 492 4.52 16.40 -26.50
CA LEU A 492 5.88 16.24 -27.01
C LEU A 492 5.82 15.92 -28.51
N THR A 493 5.77 16.98 -29.32
CA THR A 493 5.64 16.84 -30.78
C THR A 493 6.88 16.21 -31.39
N MET A 494 6.73 15.72 -32.63
CA MET A 494 7.76 15.00 -33.38
C MET A 494 9.12 15.72 -33.43
N GLU A 495 9.10 17.05 -33.49
CA GLU A 495 10.26 17.93 -33.58
C GLU A 495 11.00 18.11 -32.24
N GLN A 496 10.35 17.77 -31.10
CA GLN A 496 10.95 17.82 -29.77
C GLN A 496 11.70 16.53 -29.40
N TRP A 497 11.54 15.46 -30.19
CA TRP A 497 12.24 14.20 -30.00
C TRP A 497 13.52 14.15 -30.85
N SER A 498 14.62 13.79 -30.21
CA SER A 498 15.78 13.26 -30.91
C SER A 498 15.77 11.72 -30.90
N VAL A 499 16.50 11.12 -31.83
CA VAL A 499 16.53 9.65 -32.01
C VAL A 499 17.96 9.14 -32.11
N ARG A 500 18.25 7.98 -31.48
CA ARG A 500 19.51 7.24 -31.64
C ARG A 500 19.17 5.80 -32.03
N ARG A 501 19.79 5.30 -33.11
CA ARG A 501 19.60 3.89 -33.52
C ARG A 501 20.44 2.98 -32.61
N GLU A 502 19.83 1.94 -32.09
CA GLU A 502 20.49 0.90 -31.28
C GLU A 502 21.17 -0.07 -32.25
N ARG A 503 22.52 -0.12 -32.26
CA ARG A 503 23.26 -0.74 -33.39
C ARG A 503 24.62 -1.34 -33.05
N SER A 504 25.24 -0.97 -31.93
CA SER A 504 26.71 -0.99 -31.88
C SER A 504 27.27 -2.03 -30.93
N LEU A 505 26.54 -2.31 -29.85
CA LEU A 505 26.94 -3.22 -28.76
C LEU A 505 28.39 -2.93 -28.31
N HIS A 506 28.70 -1.63 -28.19
CA HIS A 506 30.05 -1.08 -28.05
C HIS A 506 30.66 -1.47 -26.71
N GLY A 507 31.76 -2.22 -26.74
CA GLY A 507 32.47 -2.64 -25.53
C GLY A 507 31.73 -3.70 -24.70
N MET A 508 30.54 -4.15 -25.13
CA MET A 508 29.79 -5.19 -24.44
C MET A 508 30.48 -6.55 -24.58
N ALA A 509 30.39 -7.39 -23.55
CA ALA A 509 30.95 -8.73 -23.58
C ALA A 509 30.19 -9.62 -24.57
N VAL A 510 30.93 -10.38 -25.39
CA VAL A 510 30.36 -11.32 -26.37
C VAL A 510 30.60 -12.74 -25.89
N VAL A 511 29.52 -13.49 -25.66
CA VAL A 511 29.56 -14.92 -25.35
C VAL A 511 29.48 -15.70 -26.67
N ASN A 512 30.50 -16.49 -27.00
CA ASN A 512 30.52 -17.32 -28.21
C ASN A 512 30.31 -18.79 -27.86
N ALA A 513 29.46 -19.48 -28.61
CA ALA A 513 29.21 -20.92 -28.46
C ALA A 513 28.81 -21.56 -29.79
N THR A 514 28.88 -22.89 -29.88
CA THR A 514 28.43 -23.66 -31.07
C THR A 514 26.91 -23.81 -31.14
N LYS A 515 26.17 -23.27 -30.16
CA LYS A 515 24.72 -23.33 -30.04
C LYS A 515 24.23 -22.13 -29.21
N PRO A 516 22.97 -21.69 -29.37
CA PRO A 516 22.43 -20.64 -28.52
C PRO A 516 22.33 -21.12 -27.05
N ILE A 517 22.60 -20.20 -26.13
CA ILE A 517 22.41 -20.33 -24.68
C ILE A 517 21.10 -19.62 -24.35
N ASP A 518 20.28 -20.13 -23.42
CA ASP A 518 19.01 -19.50 -23.10
C ASP A 518 19.18 -18.08 -22.52
N HIS A 519 18.14 -17.26 -22.67
CA HIS A 519 18.18 -15.84 -22.35
C HIS A 519 18.57 -15.57 -20.90
N LEU A 520 18.01 -16.33 -19.94
CA LEU A 520 18.20 -16.06 -18.51
C LEU A 520 19.62 -16.42 -18.07
N SER A 521 20.25 -17.42 -18.70
CA SER A 521 21.67 -17.76 -18.52
C SER A 521 22.65 -16.77 -19.18
N ILE A 522 22.14 -15.72 -19.83
CA ILE A 522 22.95 -14.62 -20.40
C ILE A 522 22.57 -13.27 -19.77
N SER A 523 21.31 -13.05 -19.40
CA SER A 523 20.85 -11.77 -18.84
C SER A 523 20.91 -11.70 -17.31
N ASP A 524 20.96 -12.83 -16.62
CA ASP A 524 20.93 -12.94 -15.15
C ASP A 524 19.73 -12.23 -14.48
N LEU A 525 18.69 -11.90 -15.26
CA LEU A 525 17.56 -11.03 -14.89
C LEU A 525 17.92 -9.55 -14.64
N ASP A 526 19.13 -9.12 -15.00
CA ASP A 526 19.56 -7.70 -14.93
C ASP A 526 19.01 -6.83 -16.07
N THR A 527 18.61 -7.47 -17.18
CA THR A 527 18.05 -6.85 -18.37
C THR A 527 17.05 -7.80 -19.02
N ASP A 528 16.04 -7.24 -19.68
CA ASP A 528 15.08 -7.98 -20.49
C ASP A 528 15.59 -8.27 -21.91
N TYR A 529 16.82 -7.85 -22.26
CA TYR A 529 17.33 -7.90 -23.63
C TYR A 529 18.56 -8.79 -23.79
N VAL A 530 18.51 -9.72 -24.76
CA VAL A 530 19.67 -10.50 -25.23
C VAL A 530 19.70 -10.51 -26.75
N THR A 531 20.81 -10.10 -27.34
CA THR A 531 21.02 -10.17 -28.80
C THR A 531 21.77 -11.44 -29.17
N TYR A 532 21.15 -12.30 -29.97
CA TYR A 532 21.77 -13.48 -30.57
C TYR A 532 22.17 -13.18 -32.03
N LYS A 533 23.32 -13.71 -32.45
CA LYS A 533 23.85 -13.53 -33.81
C LYS A 533 24.37 -14.86 -34.34
N THR A 534 24.13 -15.13 -35.62
CA THR A 534 24.74 -16.21 -36.39
C THR A 534 24.68 -15.88 -37.89
N THR A 535 25.22 -16.73 -38.76
CA THR A 535 25.14 -16.57 -40.23
C THR A 535 24.28 -17.67 -40.83
N VAL A 536 23.36 -17.30 -41.74
CA VAL A 536 22.46 -18.22 -42.45
C VAL A 536 22.62 -18.10 -43.96
N ALA A 537 22.28 -19.14 -44.72
CA ALA A 537 22.40 -19.15 -46.18
C ALA A 537 21.11 -19.64 -46.86
N THR A 538 20.75 -19.04 -48.01
CA THR A 538 19.52 -19.36 -48.75
C THR A 538 19.78 -20.33 -49.92
N ASP A 539 19.52 -21.62 -49.75
CA ASP A 539 19.79 -22.64 -50.79
C ASP A 539 18.74 -22.68 -51.93
N GLY A 540 18.67 -21.61 -52.71
CA GLY A 540 18.30 -21.69 -54.14
C GLY A 540 16.85 -22.02 -54.54
N ALA A 541 15.86 -21.24 -54.09
CA ALA A 541 14.65 -20.93 -54.87
C ALA A 541 13.99 -19.63 -54.35
N ASN A 542 13.27 -18.89 -55.20
CA ASN A 542 12.37 -17.84 -54.70
C ASN A 542 11.18 -18.52 -54.00
N GLY A 543 11.20 -18.51 -52.68
CA GLY A 543 10.20 -19.15 -51.82
C GLY A 543 10.04 -18.38 -50.50
N ASN A 544 9.02 -18.74 -49.74
CA ASN A 544 8.69 -18.07 -48.48
C ASN A 544 9.67 -18.53 -47.39
N VAL A 545 10.79 -17.82 -47.23
CA VAL A 545 11.80 -18.12 -46.20
C VAL A 545 11.20 -17.90 -44.81
N SER A 546 11.45 -18.83 -43.90
CA SER A 546 11.04 -18.73 -42.50
C SER A 546 12.19 -19.03 -41.55
N LEU A 547 12.11 -18.43 -40.36
CA LEU A 547 12.86 -18.79 -39.17
C LEU A 547 11.87 -19.41 -38.18
N GLU A 548 12.24 -20.52 -37.57
CA GLU A 548 11.47 -21.16 -36.49
C GLU A 548 12.34 -21.30 -35.25
N ILE A 549 11.82 -20.88 -34.10
CA ILE A 549 12.52 -20.87 -32.81
C ILE A 549 11.67 -21.59 -31.77
N ASP A 550 12.22 -22.62 -31.13
CA ASP A 550 11.64 -23.19 -29.91
C ASP A 550 11.95 -22.26 -28.72
N SER A 551 10.88 -21.77 -28.09
CA SER A 551 10.86 -20.71 -27.08
C SER A 551 9.85 -21.03 -25.97
N ARG A 552 9.66 -20.09 -25.04
CA ARG A 552 8.53 -20.02 -24.10
C ARG A 552 7.62 -18.84 -24.43
N VAL A 553 6.42 -18.85 -23.85
CA VAL A 553 5.54 -17.66 -23.82
C VAL A 553 6.14 -16.54 -22.96
N SER A 554 5.51 -15.36 -22.99
CA SER A 554 6.03 -14.13 -22.38
C SER A 554 7.37 -13.71 -23.00
N GLN A 555 7.44 -13.77 -24.33
CA GLN A 555 8.67 -13.58 -25.10
C GLN A 555 8.37 -12.85 -26.41
N VAL A 556 9.25 -11.94 -26.77
CA VAL A 556 9.28 -11.28 -28.09
C VAL A 556 10.62 -11.54 -28.76
N PHE A 557 10.60 -11.66 -30.09
CA PHE A 557 11.81 -11.69 -30.92
C PHE A 557 11.69 -10.65 -32.04
N HIS A 558 12.69 -9.77 -32.14
CA HIS A 558 12.87 -8.82 -33.22
C HIS A 558 14.01 -9.32 -34.11
N ILE A 559 13.72 -9.57 -35.39
CA ILE A 559 14.65 -10.19 -36.33
C ILE A 559 15.15 -9.14 -37.32
N SER A 560 16.46 -9.06 -37.49
CA SER A 560 17.13 -8.22 -38.49
C SER A 560 18.11 -9.07 -39.30
N THR A 561 18.28 -8.73 -40.58
CA THR A 561 19.22 -9.39 -41.50
C THR A 561 20.15 -8.36 -42.14
N ASP A 562 21.38 -8.76 -42.48
CA ASP A 562 22.44 -7.89 -43.04
C ASP A 562 22.82 -6.71 -42.13
N GLY A 563 23.68 -6.98 -41.15
CA GLY A 563 24.26 -5.94 -40.28
C GLY A 563 23.32 -5.41 -39.19
N GLY A 564 22.24 -6.13 -38.86
CA GLY A 564 21.36 -5.85 -37.70
C GLY A 564 20.54 -4.56 -37.77
N SER A 565 20.69 -3.78 -38.84
CA SER A 565 20.42 -2.33 -38.82
C SER A 565 19.01 -1.92 -39.27
N THR A 566 18.26 -2.86 -39.85
CA THR A 566 16.87 -2.71 -40.32
C THR A 566 16.06 -3.89 -39.81
N LEU A 567 14.90 -3.63 -39.22
CA LEU A 567 13.98 -4.68 -38.74
C LEU A 567 13.34 -5.43 -39.92
N THR A 568 13.57 -6.74 -39.99
CA THR A 568 12.98 -7.64 -40.99
C THR A 568 11.63 -8.18 -40.55
N ALA A 569 11.49 -8.56 -39.26
CA ALA A 569 10.26 -9.07 -38.69
C ALA A 569 10.21 -8.90 -37.16
N THR A 570 9.01 -8.98 -36.58
CA THR A 570 8.82 -9.14 -35.13
C THR A 570 7.74 -10.19 -34.89
N VAL A 571 7.97 -11.04 -33.89
CA VAL A 571 6.99 -12.03 -33.42
C VAL A 571 6.92 -11.95 -31.89
N MET A 572 5.73 -12.07 -31.33
CA MET A 572 5.49 -11.98 -29.89
C MET A 572 4.51 -13.05 -29.42
N ASN A 573 4.74 -13.57 -28.22
CA ASN A 573 3.72 -14.27 -27.45
C ASN A 573 3.64 -13.62 -26.06
N LEU A 574 2.46 -13.07 -25.77
CA LEU A 574 2.16 -12.23 -24.61
C LEU A 574 1.35 -12.99 -23.54
N GLU A 575 1.10 -14.29 -23.72
CA GLU A 575 0.47 -15.12 -22.69
C GLU A 575 1.33 -15.07 -21.41
N LYS A 576 0.68 -15.01 -20.24
CA LYS A 576 1.34 -15.26 -18.95
C LYS A 576 1.65 -16.75 -18.84
N GLY A 577 2.75 -17.11 -18.19
CA GLY A 577 3.14 -18.49 -17.96
C GLY A 577 4.53 -18.82 -18.48
N ASN A 578 4.78 -20.12 -18.61
CA ASN A 578 5.99 -20.62 -19.25
C ASN A 578 5.75 -21.92 -20.06
N THR A 579 4.59 -21.98 -20.71
CA THR A 579 4.29 -23.00 -21.72
C THR A 579 5.30 -22.91 -22.87
N GLN A 580 5.56 -24.04 -23.54
CA GLN A 580 6.40 -24.06 -24.73
C GLN A 580 5.70 -23.32 -25.87
N TRP A 581 6.47 -22.51 -26.61
CA TRP A 581 6.01 -21.78 -27.76
C TRP A 581 6.98 -21.96 -28.91
N LYS A 582 6.49 -22.41 -30.07
CA LYS A 582 7.26 -22.41 -31.30
C LYS A 582 6.96 -21.14 -32.08
N ALA A 583 7.92 -20.22 -32.11
CA ALA A 583 7.80 -18.97 -32.84
C ALA A 583 8.16 -19.21 -34.32
N THR A 584 7.17 -19.09 -35.22
CA THR A 584 7.38 -19.18 -36.68
C THR A 584 7.34 -17.78 -37.28
N ILE A 585 8.48 -17.34 -37.83
CA ILE A 585 8.69 -15.98 -38.37
C ILE A 585 8.90 -16.05 -39.89
N PRO A 586 8.04 -15.43 -40.71
CA PRO A 586 8.32 -15.24 -42.13
C PRO A 586 9.39 -14.15 -42.33
N LEU A 587 10.36 -14.41 -43.21
CA LEU A 587 11.45 -13.49 -43.56
C LEU A 587 11.36 -13.13 -45.06
N PRO A 588 10.42 -12.25 -45.45
CA PRO A 588 10.22 -11.89 -46.86
C PRO A 588 11.41 -11.07 -47.40
N GLY A 589 11.67 -11.19 -48.70
CA GLY A 589 12.63 -10.35 -49.42
C GLY A 589 14.09 -10.83 -49.41
N LEU A 590 14.41 -11.95 -48.74
CA LEU A 590 15.76 -12.53 -48.81
C LEU A 590 16.04 -13.13 -50.20
N GLU A 591 17.09 -12.64 -50.86
CA GLU A 591 17.62 -13.14 -52.12
C GLU A 591 18.13 -14.58 -51.98
N SER A 592 17.95 -15.40 -53.01
CA SER A 592 18.43 -16.78 -53.08
C SER A 592 19.95 -16.86 -53.34
N LYS A 593 20.59 -17.90 -52.79
CA LYS A 593 22.02 -18.22 -52.92
C LYS A 593 22.95 -17.16 -52.31
N ARG A 594 22.51 -16.59 -51.19
CA ARG A 594 23.23 -15.56 -50.44
C ARG A 594 23.31 -15.92 -48.96
N SER A 595 24.41 -15.53 -48.33
CA SER A 595 24.60 -15.58 -46.88
C SER A 595 24.17 -14.26 -46.24
N TYR A 596 23.56 -14.35 -45.07
CA TYR A 596 23.05 -13.23 -44.27
C TYR A 596 23.55 -13.36 -42.84
N ASP A 597 23.96 -12.23 -42.25
CA ASP A 597 24.08 -12.13 -40.79
C ASP A 597 22.67 -12.04 -40.21
N LEU A 598 22.28 -13.04 -39.42
CA LEU A 598 21.01 -13.10 -38.71
C LEU A 598 21.20 -12.54 -37.30
N TRP A 599 20.45 -11.49 -36.99
CA TRP A 599 20.41 -10.84 -35.67
C TRP A 599 19.02 -11.05 -35.07
N ILE A 600 18.97 -11.53 -33.83
CA ILE A 600 17.75 -11.81 -33.08
C ILE A 600 17.85 -11.07 -31.75
N LEU A 601 17.18 -9.93 -31.62
CA LEU A 601 16.97 -9.30 -30.32
C LEU A 601 15.81 -10.01 -29.62
N SER A 602 16.14 -10.75 -28.58
CA SER A 602 15.21 -11.44 -27.68
C SER A 602 14.84 -10.48 -26.55
N GLU A 603 13.56 -10.16 -26.41
CA GLU A 603 12.99 -9.37 -25.32
C GLU A 603 12.17 -10.31 -24.41
N SER A 604 12.65 -10.56 -23.19
CA SER A 604 11.93 -11.29 -22.16
C SER A 604 10.86 -10.38 -21.54
N LEU A 605 9.65 -10.90 -21.30
CA LEU A 605 8.59 -10.14 -20.63
C LEU A 605 8.46 -10.53 -19.15
N GLY A 606 9.59 -10.77 -18.49
CA GLY A 606 9.67 -11.25 -17.11
C GLY A 606 9.64 -12.78 -16.96
N VAL A 607 10.05 -13.24 -15.78
CA VAL A 607 10.08 -14.66 -15.39
C VAL A 607 8.76 -15.06 -14.73
N GLU A 608 8.32 -16.30 -14.93
CA GLU A 608 7.08 -16.80 -14.32
C GLU A 608 7.19 -16.85 -12.79
N ASN A 609 6.11 -16.49 -12.09
CA ASN A 609 6.07 -16.46 -10.63
C ASN A 609 5.39 -17.69 -10.02
N GLY A 610 4.59 -18.45 -10.77
CA GLY A 610 4.06 -19.75 -10.34
C GLY A 610 5.14 -20.83 -10.29
N MET A 611 5.59 -21.18 -9.09
CA MET A 611 6.68 -22.12 -8.85
C MET A 611 6.22 -23.47 -8.30
N LEU A 612 6.64 -24.55 -8.97
CA LEU A 612 6.37 -25.94 -8.60
C LEU A 612 7.29 -26.40 -7.46
N SER A 613 6.75 -27.19 -6.53
CA SER A 613 7.53 -27.90 -5.52
C SER A 613 8.34 -29.04 -6.16
N GLY A 614 9.58 -29.24 -5.72
CA GLY A 614 10.33 -30.49 -5.92
C GLY A 614 10.89 -30.72 -7.32
N ALA A 615 10.78 -29.73 -8.21
CA ALA A 615 11.43 -29.78 -9.52
C ALA A 615 12.92 -29.41 -9.42
N PRO A 616 13.85 -30.19 -10.02
CA PRO A 616 15.26 -29.82 -10.06
C PRO A 616 15.47 -28.54 -10.88
N ALA A 617 15.95 -27.48 -10.24
CA ALA A 617 15.92 -26.11 -10.75
C ALA A 617 16.57 -25.94 -12.14
N LYS A 618 17.71 -26.60 -12.35
CA LYS A 618 18.47 -26.57 -13.62
C LYS A 618 17.71 -27.17 -14.82
N THR A 619 16.74 -28.02 -14.56
CA THR A 619 15.88 -28.63 -15.59
C THR A 619 14.49 -28.02 -15.64
N GLU A 620 14.12 -27.17 -14.69
CA GLU A 620 12.79 -26.59 -14.58
C GLU A 620 12.47 -25.74 -15.83
N PRO A 621 11.46 -26.13 -16.62
CA PRO A 621 11.01 -25.38 -17.77
C PRO A 621 10.81 -23.89 -17.54
N SER A 622 10.25 -23.48 -16.39
CA SER A 622 9.90 -22.09 -16.03
C SER A 622 11.09 -21.13 -16.02
N LEU A 623 12.31 -21.65 -15.89
CA LEU A 623 13.54 -20.87 -15.69
C LEU A 623 14.42 -20.80 -16.94
N GLN A 624 13.77 -20.81 -18.10
CA GLN A 624 14.38 -20.67 -19.43
C GLN A 624 13.55 -19.67 -20.25
N LYS A 625 14.19 -18.69 -20.89
CA LYS A 625 13.56 -17.74 -21.84
C LYS A 625 14.39 -17.63 -23.13
N GLY A 626 13.90 -16.89 -24.12
CA GLY A 626 14.54 -16.77 -25.43
C GLY A 626 14.64 -18.10 -26.17
N ILE A 627 15.82 -18.41 -26.71
CA ILE A 627 16.03 -19.62 -27.51
C ILE A 627 16.32 -20.81 -26.59
N VAL A 628 15.32 -21.68 -26.37
CA VAL A 628 15.40 -22.79 -25.40
C VAL A 628 15.56 -24.18 -26.03
N GLY A 629 15.32 -24.30 -27.34
CA GLY A 629 15.27 -25.59 -28.03
C GLY A 629 16.02 -25.61 -29.36
N HIS A 630 15.33 -25.92 -30.46
CA HIS A 630 15.88 -25.88 -31.80
C HIS A 630 15.65 -24.53 -32.47
N VAL A 631 16.52 -24.24 -33.44
CA VAL A 631 16.34 -23.16 -34.40
C VAL A 631 16.42 -23.76 -35.80
N TRP A 632 15.46 -23.41 -36.65
CA TRP A 632 15.45 -23.79 -38.06
C TRP A 632 15.34 -22.56 -38.96
N PHE A 633 16.17 -22.52 -39.99
CA PHE A 633 16.09 -21.55 -41.07
C PHE A 633 15.74 -22.30 -42.35
N ASN A 634 14.59 -21.99 -42.97
CA ASN A 634 14.10 -22.63 -44.19
C ASN A 634 14.13 -24.18 -44.12
N ASN A 635 13.58 -24.75 -43.04
CA ASN A 635 13.59 -26.18 -42.68
C ASN A 635 14.97 -26.83 -42.45
N GLN A 636 16.09 -26.12 -42.57
CA GLN A 636 17.41 -26.58 -42.14
C GLN A 636 17.64 -26.19 -40.68
N SER A 637 18.14 -27.09 -39.83
CA SER A 637 18.47 -26.71 -38.45
C SER A 637 19.80 -25.94 -38.41
N ILE A 638 19.78 -24.78 -37.75
CA ILE A 638 20.94 -23.92 -37.49
C ILE A 638 21.32 -23.90 -36.00
N LYS A 639 20.89 -24.93 -35.27
CA LYS A 639 21.14 -25.05 -33.82
C LYS A 639 22.63 -25.21 -33.51
N GLU A 640 23.32 -26.05 -34.29
CA GLU A 640 24.77 -26.28 -34.15
C GLU A 640 25.48 -25.43 -35.22
N SER A 641 25.84 -24.20 -34.88
CA SER A 641 26.41 -23.17 -35.76
C SER A 641 27.24 -22.18 -34.93
N ASP A 642 28.01 -21.30 -35.55
CA ASP A 642 28.73 -20.27 -34.80
C ASP A 642 27.72 -19.22 -34.28
N TRP A 643 27.44 -19.22 -32.97
CA TRP A 643 26.55 -18.29 -32.29
C TRP A 643 27.32 -17.33 -31.40
N SER A 644 26.99 -16.03 -31.50
CA SER A 644 27.45 -14.98 -30.60
C SER A 644 26.26 -14.36 -29.88
N MET A 645 26.33 -14.23 -28.56
CA MET A 645 25.29 -13.65 -27.70
C MET A 645 25.84 -12.44 -26.93
N VAL A 646 25.00 -11.43 -26.73
CA VAL A 646 25.32 -10.20 -25.99
C VAL A 646 24.17 -9.85 -25.04
N LYS A 647 24.51 -9.60 -23.77
CA LYS A 647 23.61 -9.15 -22.70
C LYS A 647 23.31 -7.65 -22.85
N GLY A 648 22.04 -7.26 -22.82
CA GLY A 648 21.56 -5.88 -22.73
C GLY A 648 21.63 -5.06 -24.04
N LEU A 649 21.49 -3.74 -23.87
CA LEU A 649 21.53 -2.71 -24.93
C LEU A 649 22.65 -1.68 -24.69
N ASP A 650 23.16 -1.02 -25.75
CA ASP A 650 24.14 0.09 -25.65
C ASP A 650 23.67 1.17 -24.67
N GLY A 651 22.38 1.52 -24.74
CA GLY A 651 21.80 2.56 -23.87
C GLY A 651 21.66 2.17 -22.40
N GLU A 652 21.61 0.87 -22.07
CA GLU A 652 21.57 0.43 -20.68
C GLU A 652 22.94 0.54 -19.98
N VAL A 653 24.04 0.49 -20.75
CA VAL A 653 25.41 0.44 -20.23
C VAL A 653 26.06 1.82 -20.13
N ASP A 654 25.72 2.76 -21.01
CA ASP A 654 26.30 4.11 -21.02
C ASP A 654 25.23 5.20 -21.09
N ASN A 655 24.94 5.80 -19.93
CA ASN A 655 23.99 6.91 -19.78
C ASN A 655 24.38 8.17 -20.59
N SER A 656 25.63 8.34 -21.01
CA SER A 656 26.00 9.45 -21.91
C SER A 656 25.40 9.28 -23.31
N LEU A 657 25.07 8.04 -23.70
CA LEU A 657 24.38 7.69 -24.94
C LEU A 657 22.86 7.87 -24.86
N MET A 658 22.31 8.32 -23.72
CA MET A 658 20.94 8.84 -23.60
C MET A 658 20.83 10.29 -24.12
N THR A 659 21.81 10.75 -24.88
CA THR A 659 21.77 12.02 -25.61
C THR A 659 21.88 11.77 -27.12
N SER A 660 21.10 12.52 -27.90
CA SER A 660 21.21 12.56 -29.35
C SER A 660 20.83 13.95 -29.84
N ASP A 661 21.61 14.48 -30.77
CA ASP A 661 21.29 15.71 -31.52
C ASP A 661 20.60 15.40 -32.86
N THR A 662 20.34 14.13 -33.17
CA THR A 662 19.73 13.73 -34.45
C THR A 662 18.21 13.95 -34.37
N PRO A 663 17.62 14.87 -35.16
CA PRO A 663 16.18 15.10 -35.14
C PRO A 663 15.42 13.87 -35.66
N CYS A 664 14.21 13.68 -35.16
CA CYS A 664 13.23 12.73 -35.67
C CYS A 664 13.00 12.89 -37.21
N CYS A 665 12.75 11.86 -38.03
CA CYS A 665 12.26 10.52 -37.74
C CYS A 665 12.83 9.39 -38.63
N ASP A 666 12.31 8.18 -38.36
CA ASP A 666 12.41 6.92 -39.12
C ASP A 666 13.75 6.15 -39.06
N PRO A 667 14.02 5.49 -37.91
CA PRO A 667 15.20 4.64 -37.74
C PRO A 667 15.09 3.24 -38.38
N LEU A 668 13.88 2.77 -38.74
CA LEU A 668 13.57 1.39 -39.14
C LEU A 668 14.29 0.33 -38.29
N GLY A 669 13.82 0.07 -37.07
CA GLY A 669 14.43 -0.87 -36.13
C GLY A 669 14.78 -0.24 -34.79
N SER A 670 15.34 -1.03 -33.88
CA SER A 670 15.51 -0.70 -32.47
C SER A 670 16.18 0.67 -32.26
N ALA A 671 15.57 1.51 -31.42
CA ALA A 671 15.98 2.89 -31.25
C ALA A 671 15.61 3.47 -29.89
N TRP A 672 16.39 4.46 -29.47
CA TRP A 672 16.12 5.33 -28.34
C TRP A 672 15.53 6.64 -28.84
N PHE A 673 14.48 7.12 -28.17
CA PHE A 673 13.87 8.43 -28.39
C PHE A 673 14.06 9.26 -27.13
N MET A 674 14.60 10.47 -27.25
CA MET A 674 14.85 11.36 -26.10
C MET A 674 14.12 12.69 -26.28
N ALA A 675 13.48 13.18 -25.22
CA ALA A 675 12.83 14.49 -25.19
C ALA A 675 12.83 15.08 -23.76
N GLY A 676 12.90 16.41 -23.69
CA GLY A 676 12.75 17.16 -22.44
C GLY A 676 11.32 17.66 -22.22
N PHE A 677 10.92 17.77 -20.96
CA PHE A 677 9.74 18.54 -20.53
C PHE A 677 10.04 19.31 -19.25
N THR A 678 9.34 20.41 -19.01
CA THR A 678 9.53 21.25 -17.82
C THR A 678 8.33 21.13 -16.88
N LEU A 679 8.60 21.05 -15.57
CA LEU A 679 7.59 21.14 -14.52
C LEU A 679 7.79 22.40 -13.68
N ASP A 680 6.73 23.16 -13.47
CA ASP A 680 6.74 24.29 -12.52
C ASP A 680 6.96 23.81 -11.08
N SER A 681 6.42 22.62 -10.76
CA SER A 681 6.74 21.85 -9.56
C SER A 681 6.30 20.39 -9.74
N VAL A 682 6.97 19.44 -9.09
CA VAL A 682 6.53 18.04 -8.90
C VAL A 682 5.31 17.99 -7.95
N GLY A 683 5.35 18.78 -6.88
CA GLY A 683 4.28 18.87 -5.86
C GLY A 683 4.21 17.66 -4.92
N THR A 684 3.17 17.61 -4.10
CA THR A 684 3.04 16.61 -3.03
C THR A 684 2.38 15.31 -3.53
N PRO A 685 2.95 14.12 -3.23
CA PRO A 685 2.35 12.83 -3.52
C PRO A 685 0.88 12.70 -3.07
N GLY A 686 0.10 11.85 -3.73
CA GLY A 686 -1.32 11.58 -3.42
C GLY A 686 -2.30 12.68 -3.84
N THR A 687 -1.90 13.96 -3.84
CA THR A 687 -2.78 15.09 -4.22
C THR A 687 -2.97 15.23 -5.74
N ARG A 688 -1.91 14.90 -6.50
CA ARG A 688 -1.88 14.84 -7.96
C ARG A 688 -0.97 13.72 -8.43
N SER A 689 -1.18 13.27 -9.65
CA SER A 689 -0.30 12.32 -10.33
C SER A 689 0.23 12.93 -11.62
N ILE A 690 1.52 12.73 -11.91
CA ILE A 690 2.12 13.07 -13.19
C ILE A 690 2.32 11.75 -13.95
N SER A 691 1.89 11.70 -15.20
CA SER A 691 1.94 10.48 -16.02
C SER A 691 2.25 10.79 -17.48
N LEU A 692 2.86 9.83 -18.17
CA LEU A 692 3.06 9.83 -19.61
C LEU A 692 1.92 9.04 -20.28
N ILE A 693 1.21 9.68 -21.19
CA ILE A 693 0.25 9.04 -22.10
C ILE A 693 0.99 8.63 -23.38
N LEU A 694 0.80 7.37 -23.80
CA LEU A 694 1.35 6.86 -25.05
C LEU A 694 0.77 7.58 -26.27
N PRO A 695 1.56 7.76 -27.35
CA PRO A 695 1.04 8.27 -28.60
C PRO A 695 0.04 7.30 -29.23
N GLN A 696 -0.93 7.86 -29.97
CA GLN A 696 -1.90 7.05 -30.70
C GLN A 696 -1.34 6.58 -32.05
N GLY A 697 -1.86 5.45 -32.54
CA GLY A 697 -1.47 4.87 -33.83
C GLY A 697 -0.18 4.05 -33.79
N LEU A 698 0.37 3.78 -32.61
CA LEU A 698 1.43 2.77 -32.47
C LEU A 698 0.90 1.38 -32.87
N PRO A 699 1.69 0.58 -33.61
CA PRO A 699 1.30 -0.79 -33.97
C PRO A 699 1.45 -1.72 -32.76
N ASP A 700 0.65 -2.79 -32.69
CA ASP A 700 0.63 -3.69 -31.52
C ASP A 700 2.00 -4.32 -31.21
N GLN A 701 2.87 -4.54 -32.20
CA GLN A 701 4.23 -5.04 -31.94
C GLN A 701 5.18 -4.02 -31.27
N ALA A 702 4.76 -2.77 -31.07
CA ALA A 702 5.59 -1.73 -30.45
C ALA A 702 5.63 -1.86 -28.92
N GLY A 703 6.83 -1.74 -28.37
CA GLY A 703 7.10 -1.81 -26.93
C GLY A 703 8.59 -1.64 -26.65
N GLY A 704 8.91 -1.58 -25.37
CA GLY A 704 10.26 -1.45 -24.84
C GLY A 704 10.22 -0.97 -23.39
N HIS A 705 11.05 0.00 -23.04
CA HIS A 705 11.17 0.54 -21.68
C HIS A 705 11.19 2.06 -21.65
N ILE A 706 10.78 2.65 -20.52
CA ILE A 706 10.76 4.08 -20.27
C ILE A 706 11.77 4.41 -19.17
N TRP A 707 12.63 5.40 -19.42
CA TRP A 707 13.48 6.03 -18.41
C TRP A 707 13.06 7.48 -18.20
N LEU A 708 13.11 7.90 -16.94
CA LEU A 708 12.87 9.27 -16.49
C LEU A 708 14.09 9.73 -15.69
N ASN A 709 14.79 10.75 -16.15
CA ASN A 709 16.01 11.27 -15.51
C ASN A 709 17.06 10.18 -15.18
N GLY A 710 17.14 9.14 -16.02
CA GLY A 710 18.04 7.98 -15.84
C GLY A 710 17.46 6.81 -15.04
N VAL A 711 16.30 6.96 -14.40
CA VAL A 711 15.61 5.87 -13.66
C VAL A 711 14.72 5.08 -14.61
N ASN A 712 14.92 3.76 -14.69
CA ASN A 712 14.05 2.86 -15.47
C ASN A 712 12.69 2.68 -14.77
N ILE A 713 11.65 3.36 -15.24
CA ILE A 713 10.30 3.26 -14.64
C ILE A 713 9.52 2.04 -15.12
N GLY A 714 10.07 1.24 -16.04
CA GLY A 714 9.58 -0.09 -16.42
C GLY A 714 9.16 -0.23 -17.89
N ARG A 715 8.62 -1.42 -18.20
CA ARG A 715 8.17 -1.84 -19.54
C ARG A 715 7.00 -1.00 -20.05
N TRP A 716 6.94 -0.75 -21.36
CA TRP A 716 5.76 -0.22 -22.05
C TRP A 716 5.41 -1.05 -23.28
N ARG A 717 4.14 -1.10 -23.65
CA ARG A 717 3.66 -1.84 -24.83
C ARG A 717 2.37 -1.25 -25.40
N ALA A 718 2.25 -1.22 -26.73
CA ALA A 718 1.12 -0.61 -27.44
C ALA A 718 -0.12 -1.53 -27.56
N VAL A 719 0.05 -2.83 -27.37
CA VAL A 719 -0.95 -3.89 -27.63
C VAL A 719 -2.33 -3.54 -27.08
N GLY A 720 -3.29 -3.26 -27.96
CA GLY A 720 -4.67 -2.91 -27.61
C GLY A 720 -4.82 -1.76 -26.62
N TYR A 721 -3.76 -0.96 -26.40
CA TYR A 721 -3.64 0.05 -25.34
C TYR A 721 -4.04 -0.44 -23.93
N ARG A 722 -3.74 -1.71 -23.60
CA ARG A 722 -4.02 -2.31 -22.27
C ARG A 722 -3.59 -1.42 -21.10
N GLN A 723 -2.40 -0.83 -21.22
CA GLN A 723 -1.96 0.29 -20.41
C GLN A 723 -1.52 1.42 -21.35
N SER A 724 -2.32 2.48 -21.43
CA SER A 724 -2.06 3.69 -22.23
C SER A 724 -1.37 4.81 -21.45
N THR A 725 -1.32 4.69 -20.12
CA THR A 725 -0.81 5.71 -19.20
C THR A 725 0.21 5.08 -18.25
N TYR A 726 1.36 5.71 -18.10
CA TYR A 726 2.49 5.24 -17.29
C TYR A 726 2.81 6.30 -16.26
N ARG A 727 2.86 5.91 -14.97
CA ARG A 727 3.13 6.85 -13.89
C ARG A 727 4.58 7.32 -13.97
N LEU A 728 4.79 8.63 -14.00
CA LEU A 728 6.15 9.18 -13.86
C LEU A 728 6.50 9.18 -12.37
N SER A 729 7.58 8.47 -12.01
CA SER A 729 7.87 8.13 -10.62
C SER A 729 8.33 9.37 -9.82
N PRO A 730 7.74 9.69 -8.65
CA PRO A 730 8.05 10.92 -7.91
C PRO A 730 9.51 11.06 -7.47
N ASP A 731 10.19 9.97 -7.12
CA ASP A 731 11.63 9.94 -6.78
C ASP A 731 12.56 10.27 -7.95
N ALA A 732 12.06 10.12 -9.18
CA ALA A 732 12.80 10.44 -10.41
C ALA A 732 12.41 11.80 -11.01
N LEU A 733 11.31 12.43 -10.57
CA LEU A 733 10.88 13.74 -11.05
C LEU A 733 11.63 14.88 -10.33
N VAL A 734 11.91 15.97 -11.05
CA VAL A 734 12.51 17.19 -10.49
C VAL A 734 11.70 18.43 -10.87
N ASP A 735 11.78 19.47 -10.04
CA ASP A 735 11.31 20.81 -10.41
C ASP A 735 12.22 21.36 -11.53
N GLY A 736 11.62 21.93 -12.59
CA GLY A 736 12.36 22.36 -13.77
C GLY A 736 12.44 21.27 -14.87
N GLU A 737 13.60 21.14 -15.51
CA GLU A 737 13.78 20.28 -16.69
C GLU A 737 13.91 18.79 -16.32
N ASN A 738 13.08 17.97 -16.97
CA ASN A 738 13.05 16.52 -16.86
C ASN A 738 13.30 15.90 -18.25
N THR A 739 14.03 14.80 -18.30
CA THR A 739 14.36 14.05 -19.53
C THR A 739 13.64 12.71 -19.54
N LEU A 740 12.93 12.44 -20.64
CA LEU A 740 12.43 11.12 -20.99
C LEU A 740 13.38 10.48 -21.99
N ALA A 741 13.77 9.23 -21.75
CA ALA A 741 14.42 8.36 -22.73
C ALA A 741 13.58 7.10 -22.91
N ILE A 742 13.17 6.80 -24.15
CA ILE A 742 12.26 5.72 -24.48
C ILE A 742 12.98 4.74 -25.40
N PHE A 743 13.21 3.52 -24.94
CA PHE A 743 13.60 2.45 -25.84
C PHE A 743 12.36 1.91 -26.56
N SER A 744 12.45 1.79 -27.88
CA SER A 744 11.49 1.06 -28.70
C SER A 744 12.21 -0.01 -29.49
N ALA A 745 11.93 -1.28 -29.20
CA ALA A 745 12.59 -2.41 -29.84
C ALA A 745 12.27 -2.50 -31.34
N THR A 746 11.15 -1.91 -31.79
CA THR A 746 10.75 -1.83 -33.21
C THR A 746 11.10 -0.51 -33.88
N GLY A 747 11.51 0.52 -33.12
CA GLY A 747 11.72 1.87 -33.64
C GLY A 747 10.43 2.69 -33.82
N HIS A 748 9.29 2.22 -33.30
CA HIS A 748 8.04 2.95 -33.27
C HIS A 748 7.85 3.65 -31.92
N TRP A 749 7.72 4.98 -31.95
CA TRP A 749 7.37 5.80 -30.80
C TRP A 749 6.63 7.05 -31.25
N VAL A 750 7.22 7.79 -32.19
CA VAL A 750 6.67 9.03 -32.75
C VAL A 750 6.02 8.73 -34.10
N THR A 751 4.72 8.97 -34.20
CA THR A 751 3.89 8.71 -35.38
C THR A 751 3.55 10.02 -36.09
N ALA A 752 3.52 10.01 -37.43
CA ALA A 752 2.98 11.12 -38.23
C ALA A 752 1.43 11.12 -38.30
N GLN A 753 0.79 10.14 -37.64
CA GLN A 753 -0.65 9.91 -37.63
C GLN A 753 -1.08 9.53 -36.20
N GLY A 754 -1.87 10.39 -35.57
CA GLY A 754 -2.32 10.22 -34.18
C GLY A 754 -1.96 11.43 -33.30
N SER A 755 -2.31 11.36 -32.02
CA SER A 755 -1.86 12.31 -31.00
C SER A 755 -0.41 12.01 -30.58
N PRO A 756 0.43 13.05 -30.37
CA PRO A 756 1.77 12.88 -29.83
C PRO A 756 1.74 12.32 -28.40
N PRO A 757 2.87 11.77 -27.89
CA PRO A 757 2.98 11.45 -26.47
C PRO A 757 2.79 12.73 -25.64
N ALA A 758 2.11 12.60 -24.50
CA ALA A 758 1.76 13.74 -23.64
C ALA A 758 2.08 13.46 -22.17
N VAL A 759 2.74 14.41 -21.51
CA VAL A 759 2.86 14.44 -20.05
C VAL A 759 1.62 15.13 -19.50
N VAL A 760 0.92 14.46 -18.59
CA VAL A 760 -0.33 14.93 -18.00
C VAL A 760 -0.25 14.97 -16.47
N GLU A 761 -0.98 15.92 -15.90
CA GLU A 761 -1.31 16.04 -14.49
C GLU A 761 -2.73 15.52 -14.29
N LYS A 762 -2.91 14.55 -13.39
CA LYS A 762 -4.22 14.07 -12.96
C LYS A 762 -4.50 14.47 -11.52
N PHE A 763 -5.72 14.91 -11.24
CA PHE A 763 -6.20 15.27 -9.89
C PHE A 763 -7.73 15.26 -9.86
N TYR A 764 -8.33 15.05 -8.69
CA TYR A 764 -9.78 15.16 -8.55
C TYR A 764 -10.21 16.64 -8.49
N ARG A 765 -11.26 17.01 -9.23
CA ARG A 765 -11.89 18.32 -9.09
C ARG A 765 -12.49 18.40 -7.68
N GLN A 766 -12.04 19.36 -6.89
CA GLN A 766 -12.73 19.75 -5.66
C GLN A 766 -14.19 20.10 -6.01
N TRP A 767 -15.15 19.64 -5.21
CA TRP A 767 -16.57 19.85 -5.49
C TRP A 767 -16.88 21.35 -5.51
N THR A 768 -17.04 21.94 -6.71
CA THR A 768 -17.25 23.38 -6.90
C THR A 768 -18.68 23.80 -6.60
N GLY A 769 -19.10 23.63 -5.35
CA GLY A 769 -19.93 24.61 -4.66
C GLY A 769 -19.00 25.50 -3.84
N PHE A 770 -18.89 26.77 -4.23
CA PHE A 770 -17.82 27.72 -3.88
C PHE A 770 -16.52 27.53 -4.67
N SER A 771 -15.94 28.67 -5.06
CA SER A 771 -14.77 28.79 -5.93
C SER A 771 -13.50 28.88 -5.09
N VAL A 772 -12.69 27.84 -5.14
CA VAL A 772 -11.34 27.81 -4.54
C VAL A 772 -10.33 28.03 -5.67
N GLU A 773 -9.60 29.15 -5.63
CA GLU A 773 -8.40 29.30 -6.47
C GLU A 773 -7.29 28.39 -5.93
N PRO A 774 -6.38 27.87 -6.80
CA PRO A 774 -5.44 26.82 -6.41
C PRO A 774 -4.54 27.26 -5.26
N VAL A 775 -4.56 26.48 -4.17
CA VAL A 775 -3.65 26.66 -3.04
C VAL A 775 -2.23 26.26 -3.48
N GLU A 776 -1.36 27.25 -3.66
CA GLU A 776 0.09 27.02 -3.71
C GLU A 776 0.53 26.32 -2.42
N MET A 777 1.07 25.12 -2.53
CA MET A 777 1.71 24.44 -1.40
C MET A 777 3.07 25.08 -1.11
N PHE A 778 3.04 26.07 -0.22
CA PHE A 778 4.12 26.47 0.68
C PHE A 778 5.57 26.38 0.16
N SER A 779 5.97 27.36 -0.65
CA SER A 779 7.30 27.95 -0.42
C SER A 779 7.29 28.57 0.99
N CYS A 780 8.13 28.07 1.91
CA CYS A 780 7.93 28.31 3.34
C CYS A 780 8.13 29.78 3.77
N ARG A 781 7.01 30.51 3.96
CA ARG A 781 6.93 31.75 4.77
C ARG A 781 6.38 31.53 6.19
N PHE A 782 6.27 30.27 6.63
CA PHE A 782 5.82 29.89 7.98
C PHE A 782 6.95 29.45 8.92
N CYS A 783 8.18 29.27 8.42
CA CYS A 783 9.32 28.68 9.13
C CYS A 783 9.94 29.58 10.23
N SER A 784 9.15 30.45 10.87
CA SER A 784 9.58 31.35 11.95
C SER A 784 8.50 31.75 12.95
N GLU A 785 7.21 31.45 12.72
CA GLU A 785 6.11 31.77 13.65
C GLU A 785 5.08 30.62 13.63
N SER A 786 4.72 30.09 14.81
CA SER A 786 3.72 29.03 14.89
C SER A 786 2.31 29.56 14.56
N PRO A 787 1.36 28.70 14.11
CA PRO A 787 -0.05 29.08 13.96
C PRO A 787 -0.63 29.70 15.24
N PHE A 788 -0.16 29.25 16.40
CA PHE A 788 -0.53 29.76 17.72
C PHE A 788 -0.09 31.23 17.92
N ALA A 789 1.12 31.59 17.50
CA ALA A 789 1.61 32.97 17.53
C ALA A 789 0.86 33.89 16.55
N ARG A 790 0.41 33.38 15.39
CA ARG A 790 -0.46 34.14 14.47
C ARG A 790 -1.87 34.37 15.01
N LEU A 791 -2.43 33.36 15.69
CA LEU A 791 -3.77 33.44 16.28
C LEU A 791 -3.82 34.28 17.58
N PHE A 792 -2.73 34.30 18.38
CA PHE A 792 -2.76 34.89 19.74
C PHE A 792 -1.52 35.72 20.16
N GLY A 793 -0.53 35.94 19.30
CA GLY A 793 0.78 36.47 19.70
C GLY A 793 0.94 38.01 19.76
N GLU A 794 1.71 38.42 20.77
CA GLU A 794 2.27 39.74 21.13
C GLU A 794 1.37 40.91 21.59
N ASP A 795 0.13 41.05 21.13
CA ASP A 795 -0.79 42.06 21.71
C ASP A 795 -1.80 41.42 22.69
N PRO A 796 -1.59 41.50 24.02
CA PRO A 796 -2.60 41.06 24.98
C PRO A 796 -3.83 41.98 24.89
N PRO A 797 -5.06 41.44 24.79
CA PRO A 797 -6.24 42.29 24.63
C PRO A 797 -6.44 43.21 25.84
N PRO A 798 -6.95 44.43 25.61
CA PRO A 798 -7.02 45.47 26.64
C PRO A 798 -7.90 45.06 27.82
N GLN A 799 -7.58 45.62 28.99
CA GLN A 799 -8.15 45.22 30.28
C GLN A 799 -9.68 45.11 30.25
N ALA A 800 -10.24 44.01 30.77
CA ALA A 800 -11.68 43.78 30.79
C ALA A 800 -12.43 44.61 31.85
N SER A 801 -13.74 44.74 31.66
CA SER A 801 -14.69 45.30 32.63
C SER A 801 -16.04 44.57 32.61
N THR A 802 -16.76 44.65 33.74
CA THR A 802 -18.10 44.07 33.90
C THR A 802 -19.13 44.90 33.12
N PRO A 803 -20.12 44.31 32.43
CA PRO A 803 -21.05 45.07 31.58
C PRO A 803 -21.84 46.16 32.34
N GLN A 804 -21.55 47.42 32.07
CA GLN A 804 -22.35 48.56 32.54
C GLN A 804 -23.31 49.04 31.43
N GLY A 805 -24.58 49.25 31.78
CA GLY A 805 -25.55 49.85 30.86
C GLY A 805 -25.34 51.36 30.72
N GLY A 806 -24.93 51.83 29.53
CA GLY A 806 -24.70 53.24 29.23
C GLY A 806 -25.17 53.63 27.82
N GLN A 807 -25.64 54.87 27.65
CA GLN A 807 -26.34 55.32 26.44
C GLN A 807 -25.47 56.13 25.46
N GLY A 808 -25.40 55.67 24.20
CA GLY A 808 -25.68 56.48 22.98
C GLY A 808 -24.66 57.45 22.39
N ARG A 809 -24.40 57.30 21.07
CA ARG A 809 -24.60 58.36 20.04
C ARG A 809 -24.53 57.80 18.61
N ASP A 810 -25.20 58.47 17.67
CA ASP A 810 -25.46 58.00 16.30
C ASP A 810 -24.38 58.37 15.26
N SER A 811 -24.23 57.53 14.23
CA SER A 811 -23.86 57.92 12.87
C SER A 811 -24.64 57.11 11.83
N ARG A 812 -25.01 57.73 10.71
CA ARG A 812 -26.09 57.27 9.81
C ARG A 812 -25.66 56.26 8.75
N GLY A 813 -26.51 55.26 8.51
CA GLY A 813 -26.97 54.93 7.16
C GLY A 813 -26.56 53.58 6.54
N THR A 814 -27.35 52.53 6.77
CA THR A 814 -28.13 51.79 5.73
C THR A 814 -29.06 50.77 6.40
N THR A 815 -30.12 50.34 5.70
CA THR A 815 -31.26 49.62 6.30
C THR A 815 -31.05 48.11 6.46
N GLY A 816 -30.64 47.70 7.66
CA GLY A 816 -30.79 46.34 8.18
C GLY A 816 -31.46 46.38 9.56
N ARG A 817 -32.29 45.39 9.91
CA ARG A 817 -33.06 45.36 11.17
C ARG A 817 -32.16 45.00 12.35
N GLN A 818 -31.33 45.93 12.81
CA GLN A 818 -30.41 45.73 13.95
C GLN A 818 -31.19 45.35 15.22
N THR A 819 -31.13 44.06 15.58
CA THR A 819 -31.39 43.62 16.94
C THR A 819 -30.32 44.21 17.86
N ARG A 820 -30.73 44.80 18.99
CA ARG A 820 -29.82 45.36 19.99
C ARG A 820 -29.84 44.49 21.24
N ARG A 821 -28.67 44.11 21.73
CA ARG A 821 -28.47 43.43 23.03
C ARG A 821 -29.24 44.19 24.12
N SER A 822 -30.15 43.50 24.80
CA SER A 822 -30.98 44.06 25.86
C SER A 822 -30.71 43.32 27.18
N PRO A 823 -29.96 43.92 28.13
CA PRO A 823 -29.64 43.26 29.39
C PRO A 823 -30.84 42.82 30.22
N SER A 824 -32.01 43.48 30.06
CA SER A 824 -33.24 43.15 30.77
C SER A 824 -33.99 41.93 30.22
N SER A 825 -33.63 41.42 29.03
CA SER A 825 -34.19 40.20 28.45
C SER A 825 -33.25 39.01 28.52
N PHE A 826 -32.13 39.10 29.26
CA PHE A 826 -31.16 38.02 29.36
C PHE A 826 -31.58 36.94 30.37
N VAL A 827 -32.09 35.81 29.88
CA VAL A 827 -32.29 34.58 30.67
C VAL A 827 -31.08 33.65 30.50
N ARG A 828 -30.46 33.28 31.62
CA ARG A 828 -29.32 32.34 31.67
C ARG A 828 -29.79 30.90 31.54
N ARG A 829 -28.96 30.05 30.93
CA ARG A 829 -29.11 28.59 30.92
C ARG A 829 -28.90 28.00 32.33
N SER A 830 -29.68 26.97 32.66
CA SER A 830 -29.41 26.05 33.77
C SER A 830 -28.18 25.17 33.48
N PRO A 831 -27.52 24.57 34.51
CA PRO A 831 -26.42 23.63 34.32
C PRO A 831 -26.76 22.47 33.36
N GLU A 832 -27.98 21.96 33.42
CA GLU A 832 -28.48 20.86 32.59
C GLU A 832 -28.77 21.28 31.14
N GLU A 833 -29.13 22.55 30.91
CA GLU A 833 -29.22 23.12 29.55
C GLU A 833 -27.84 23.41 28.96
N MET A 834 -26.86 23.85 29.77
CA MET A 834 -25.49 24.07 29.31
C MET A 834 -24.83 22.75 28.91
N LYS A 835 -24.94 21.70 29.74
CA LYS A 835 -24.40 20.36 29.41
C LYS A 835 -24.96 19.78 28.12
N ARG A 836 -26.28 19.90 27.89
CA ARG A 836 -26.90 19.43 26.64
C ARG A 836 -26.45 20.22 25.42
N LEU A 837 -26.28 21.54 25.55
CA LEU A 837 -25.79 22.39 24.47
C LEU A 837 -24.33 22.06 24.10
N VAL A 838 -23.45 21.98 25.10
CA VAL A 838 -22.03 21.64 24.88
C VAL A 838 -21.87 20.25 24.26
N ALA A 839 -22.66 19.27 24.70
CA ALA A 839 -22.68 17.93 24.08
C ALA A 839 -23.13 17.96 22.60
N SER A 840 -24.06 18.84 22.22
CA SER A 840 -24.45 19.01 20.81
C SER A 840 -23.36 19.68 19.96
N TRP A 841 -22.50 20.50 20.56
CA TRP A 841 -21.39 21.15 19.88
C TRP A 841 -20.17 20.23 19.67
N ASP A 842 -20.00 19.18 20.48
CA ASP A 842 -18.83 18.28 20.47
C ASP A 842 -18.56 17.62 19.09
N HIS A 843 -19.63 17.42 18.30
CA HIS A 843 -19.60 16.86 16.95
C HIS A 843 -19.03 17.84 15.88
N TYR A 844 -19.03 19.14 16.19
CA TYR A 844 -18.61 20.22 15.29
C TYR A 844 -17.24 20.81 15.69
N VAL A 845 -16.63 20.32 16.77
CA VAL A 845 -15.28 20.68 17.21
C VAL A 845 -14.26 20.16 16.20
N SER A 846 -13.53 21.07 15.56
CA SER A 846 -12.44 20.75 14.63
C SER A 846 -11.29 19.97 15.30
N SER A 847 -10.57 19.16 14.53
CA SER A 847 -9.36 18.43 14.95
C SER A 847 -8.34 19.38 15.60
N ARG A 848 -8.00 20.47 14.91
CA ARG A 848 -7.14 21.57 15.42
C ARG A 848 -7.52 22.04 16.82
N ALA A 849 -8.80 22.10 17.15
CA ALA A 849 -9.25 22.53 18.46
C ALA A 849 -9.01 21.46 19.54
N ARG A 850 -9.17 20.18 19.19
CA ARG A 850 -8.81 19.05 20.06
C ARG A 850 -7.29 19.01 20.30
N ASP A 851 -6.48 19.33 19.29
CA ASP A 851 -5.03 19.47 19.44
C ASP A 851 -4.63 20.67 20.31
N PHE A 852 -5.35 21.79 20.18
CA PHE A 852 -5.10 22.99 20.98
C PHE A 852 -5.49 22.80 22.45
N PHE A 853 -6.62 22.14 22.72
CA PHE A 853 -7.09 21.83 24.06
C PHE A 853 -6.61 20.44 24.49
N VAL A 854 -5.35 20.39 24.93
CA VAL A 854 -4.57 19.20 25.38
C VAL A 854 -5.36 18.17 26.22
N THR A 855 -6.41 18.58 26.93
CA THR A 855 -7.36 17.66 27.56
C THR A 855 -8.81 18.08 27.26
N ARG A 856 -9.72 17.09 27.19
CA ARG A 856 -11.15 17.31 26.89
C ARG A 856 -11.80 18.26 27.89
N GLU A 857 -11.39 18.21 29.15
CA GLU A 857 -11.89 19.06 30.22
C GLU A 857 -11.62 20.55 29.95
N ARG A 858 -10.44 20.89 29.40
CA ARG A 858 -10.10 22.29 29.05
C ARG A 858 -10.96 22.83 27.91
N LEU A 859 -11.27 21.99 26.92
CA LEU A 859 -12.22 22.34 25.87
C LEU A 859 -13.62 22.52 26.46
N GLU A 860 -14.08 21.56 27.27
CA GLU A 860 -15.41 21.60 27.91
C GLU A 860 -15.56 22.84 28.79
N GLU A 861 -14.55 23.23 29.57
CA GLU A 861 -14.52 24.48 30.32
C GLU A 861 -14.78 25.70 29.43
N VAL A 862 -14.08 25.82 28.30
CA VAL A 862 -14.28 26.94 27.35
C VAL A 862 -15.68 26.90 26.72
N LEU A 863 -16.18 25.73 26.34
CA LEU A 863 -17.53 25.58 25.79
C LEU A 863 -18.62 25.92 26.82
N MET A 864 -18.48 25.49 28.08
CA MET A 864 -19.36 25.88 29.18
C MET A 864 -19.30 27.39 29.43
N MET A 865 -18.13 28.01 29.28
CA MET A 865 -17.96 29.46 29.39
C MET A 865 -18.60 30.25 28.25
N ILE A 866 -18.74 29.67 27.08
CA ILE A 866 -19.53 30.24 25.97
C ILE A 866 -21.03 30.05 26.27
N ALA A 867 -21.45 28.82 26.59
CA ALA A 867 -22.85 28.47 26.87
C ALA A 867 -23.49 29.27 28.03
N LYS A 868 -22.73 29.58 29.10
CA LYS A 868 -23.20 30.40 30.23
C LYS A 868 -23.42 31.88 29.88
N SER A 869 -22.85 32.33 28.77
CA SER A 869 -22.68 33.74 28.40
C SER A 869 -23.60 34.18 27.25
N ILE A 870 -24.48 33.29 26.77
CA ILE A 870 -25.47 33.52 25.71
C ILE A 870 -26.89 33.21 26.21
N HIS A 871 -27.91 33.72 25.53
CA HIS A 871 -29.30 33.53 25.96
C HIS A 871 -29.71 32.04 25.93
N HIS A 872 -30.60 31.62 26.83
CA HIS A 872 -30.99 30.20 26.93
C HIS A 872 -31.69 29.62 25.69
N ALA A 873 -32.23 30.49 24.81
CA ALA A 873 -32.88 30.13 23.57
C ALA A 873 -32.03 30.43 22.30
N GLU A 874 -30.76 30.84 22.46
CA GLU A 874 -29.86 31.17 21.35
C GLU A 874 -28.72 30.14 21.24
N ASP A 875 -28.30 29.80 20.01
CA ASP A 875 -27.15 28.94 19.70
C ASP A 875 -26.31 29.60 18.59
N PRO A 876 -25.01 29.90 18.81
CA PRO A 876 -24.16 30.61 17.85
C PRO A 876 -23.55 29.72 16.75
N ILE A 877 -23.86 28.42 16.74
CA ILE A 877 -23.28 27.39 15.86
C ILE A 877 -24.37 26.68 15.06
N LEU A 878 -25.44 26.26 15.73
CA LEU A 878 -26.53 25.45 15.17
C LEU A 878 -27.87 26.21 15.12
N GLY A 879 -27.89 27.47 15.54
CA GLY A 879 -29.05 28.34 15.43
C GLY A 879 -29.24 28.93 14.03
N ASP A 880 -30.40 29.53 13.80
CA ASP A 880 -30.66 30.31 12.58
C ASP A 880 -29.68 31.50 12.42
N ASP A 881 -29.67 32.14 11.25
CA ASP A 881 -28.87 33.33 10.88
C ASP A 881 -29.24 34.63 11.65
N ASN A 882 -29.66 34.50 12.91
CA ASN A 882 -29.93 35.59 13.84
C ASN A 882 -28.68 35.95 14.67
N CYS A 883 -28.61 37.18 15.15
CA CYS A 883 -27.53 37.57 16.06
C CYS A 883 -27.68 36.86 17.42
N VAL A 884 -26.64 36.15 17.86
CA VAL A 884 -26.52 35.60 19.21
C VAL A 884 -25.64 36.53 20.04
N PHE A 885 -26.15 37.05 21.16
CA PHE A 885 -25.46 38.12 21.89
C PHE A 885 -24.65 37.63 23.09
N TRP A 886 -23.44 38.16 23.23
CA TRP A 886 -22.55 37.93 24.37
C TRP A 886 -23.00 38.74 25.61
N TYR A 887 -23.09 38.06 26.75
CA TYR A 887 -23.39 38.64 28.06
C TYR A 887 -22.27 38.44 29.10
N GLY A 888 -21.11 37.92 28.69
CA GLY A 888 -19.91 37.75 29.53
C GLY A 888 -19.05 39.02 29.67
N GLU A 889 -17.75 38.84 29.93
CA GLU A 889 -16.77 39.92 30.05
C GLU A 889 -16.55 40.67 28.72
N VAL A 890 -16.24 41.97 28.81
CA VAL A 890 -15.93 42.81 27.65
C VAL A 890 -14.67 43.67 27.87
N THR A 891 -13.98 44.06 26.81
CA THR A 891 -12.88 45.05 26.87
C THR A 891 -13.36 46.42 27.34
N LYS A 892 -12.50 47.18 28.05
CA LYS A 892 -12.83 48.53 28.54
C LYS A 892 -13.01 49.58 27.43
N ASP A 893 -12.21 49.51 26.37
CA ASP A 893 -12.06 50.62 25.43
C ASP A 893 -13.08 50.56 24.27
N ASP A 894 -13.48 49.36 23.86
CA ASP A 894 -14.29 49.13 22.66
C ASP A 894 -15.42 48.07 22.80
N ASN A 895 -15.69 47.57 24.02
CA ASN A 895 -16.80 46.65 24.34
C ASN A 895 -16.82 45.33 23.52
N GLN A 896 -15.67 44.74 23.25
CA GLN A 896 -15.53 43.46 22.53
C GLN A 896 -15.80 42.28 23.44
N ALA A 897 -16.41 41.22 22.91
CA ALA A 897 -16.62 39.97 23.65
C ALA A 897 -15.28 39.25 23.93
N VAL A 898 -14.97 39.02 25.21
CA VAL A 898 -13.75 38.32 25.66
C VAL A 898 -14.02 37.20 26.66
N ILE A 899 -13.16 36.19 26.66
CA ILE A 899 -13.15 35.03 27.54
C ILE A 899 -11.76 34.89 28.19
N ARG A 900 -11.70 34.31 29.40
CA ARG A 900 -10.44 33.93 30.06
C ARG A 900 -10.17 32.47 29.78
N MET A 901 -8.94 32.15 29.41
CA MET A 901 -8.49 30.78 29.15
C MET A 901 -6.97 30.68 29.27
N VAL A 902 -6.46 29.50 29.57
CA VAL A 902 -5.03 29.19 29.53
C VAL A 902 -4.70 28.65 28.13
N LYS A 903 -3.85 29.36 27.39
CA LYS A 903 -3.39 28.90 26.06
C LYS A 903 -2.20 27.93 26.20
N PRO A 904 -1.93 27.03 25.24
CA PRO A 904 -0.80 26.10 25.30
C PRO A 904 0.60 26.74 25.50
N THR A 905 0.75 28.02 25.18
CA THR A 905 2.00 28.79 25.29
C THR A 905 2.05 29.70 26.53
N GLU A 906 1.11 29.58 27.48
CA GLU A 906 0.95 30.49 28.62
C GLU A 906 0.73 29.70 29.93
N ASP A 907 1.45 30.05 31.00
CA ASP A 907 1.32 29.41 32.32
C ASP A 907 0.15 29.95 33.18
N SER A 908 -0.60 30.93 32.67
CA SER A 908 -1.66 31.63 33.40
C SER A 908 -2.79 32.06 32.47
N GLU A 909 -4.01 32.22 33.00
CA GLU A 909 -5.15 32.72 32.22
C GLU A 909 -4.86 34.07 31.55
N SER A 910 -5.13 34.15 30.25
CA SER A 910 -5.16 35.42 29.51
C SER A 910 -6.56 35.68 28.94
N LEU A 911 -6.83 36.95 28.66
CA LEU A 911 -8.03 37.33 27.92
C LEU A 911 -7.85 37.00 26.44
N THR A 912 -8.92 36.54 25.79
CA THR A 912 -8.96 36.18 24.36
C THR A 912 -10.30 36.60 23.77
N TYR A 913 -10.33 37.07 22.52
CA TYR A 913 -11.58 37.46 21.84
C TYR A 913 -12.45 36.23 21.53
N VAL A 914 -13.73 36.28 21.90
CA VAL A 914 -14.65 35.13 21.78
C VAL A 914 -14.80 34.71 20.32
N ASN A 915 -14.91 35.64 19.37
CA ASN A 915 -15.04 35.29 17.96
C ASN A 915 -13.78 34.61 17.37
N ARG A 916 -12.58 34.88 17.90
CA ARG A 916 -11.37 34.11 17.56
C ARG A 916 -11.38 32.70 18.15
N VAL A 917 -11.91 32.52 19.35
CA VAL A 917 -12.09 31.19 19.97
C VAL A 917 -13.16 30.37 19.24
N MET A 918 -14.29 30.98 18.88
CA MET A 918 -15.34 30.32 18.10
C MET A 918 -14.82 29.82 16.75
N VAL A 919 -14.04 30.64 16.03
CA VAL A 919 -13.39 30.26 14.76
C VAL A 919 -12.35 29.15 14.98
N LEU A 920 -11.47 29.28 15.97
CA LEU A 920 -10.52 28.21 16.32
C LEU A 920 -11.24 26.86 16.51
N ILE A 921 -12.34 26.84 17.27
CA ILE A 921 -13.03 25.62 17.64
C ILE A 921 -13.84 25.04 16.47
N PHE A 922 -14.63 25.86 15.77
CA PHE A 922 -15.75 25.40 14.95
C PHE A 922 -15.68 25.72 13.46
N SER A 923 -14.72 26.55 12.98
CA SER A 923 -14.60 26.77 11.55
C SER A 923 -13.89 25.60 10.86
N SER A 924 -14.27 25.32 9.61
CA SER A 924 -13.50 24.43 8.72
C SER A 924 -12.06 24.92 8.60
N ASP A 925 -11.14 24.03 8.23
CA ASP A 925 -9.72 24.37 8.11
C ASP A 925 -9.47 25.41 7.01
N GLU A 926 -10.22 25.35 5.91
CA GLU A 926 -10.20 26.36 4.85
C GLU A 926 -10.60 27.76 5.37
N ALA A 927 -11.75 27.86 6.05
CA ALA A 927 -12.22 29.11 6.62
C ALA A 927 -11.27 29.62 7.71
N PHE A 928 -10.69 28.71 8.50
CA PHE A 928 -9.68 29.05 9.51
C PHE A 928 -8.44 29.68 8.85
N GLN A 929 -7.87 29.03 7.83
CA GLN A 929 -6.68 29.54 7.12
C GLN A 929 -6.93 30.93 6.52
N HIS A 930 -8.09 31.13 5.88
CA HIS A 930 -8.47 32.45 5.37
C HIS A 930 -8.56 33.49 6.50
N LEU A 931 -9.27 33.18 7.58
CA LEU A 931 -9.44 34.07 8.74
C LEU A 931 -8.10 34.36 9.45
N MET A 932 -7.12 33.46 9.38
CA MET A 932 -5.77 33.68 9.95
C MET A 932 -4.92 34.68 9.15
N THR A 933 -5.34 35.09 7.94
CA THR A 933 -4.70 36.20 7.20
C THR A 933 -5.11 37.58 7.72
N LEU A 934 -6.22 37.67 8.47
CA LEU A 934 -6.74 38.93 9.00
C LEU A 934 -5.94 39.42 10.22
N PRO A 935 -5.92 40.74 10.50
CA PRO A 935 -5.19 41.31 11.65
C PRO A 935 -5.52 40.61 12.98
N LYS A 936 -4.58 40.63 13.94
CA LYS A 936 -4.71 40.03 15.29
C LYS A 936 -5.76 40.71 16.22
N ALA A 937 -6.69 41.45 15.63
CA ALA A 937 -7.85 42.09 16.22
C ALA A 937 -9.06 41.11 16.33
N PRO A 938 -10.14 41.47 17.05
CA PRO A 938 -11.39 40.72 16.97
C PRO A 938 -11.94 40.77 15.54
N PHE A 939 -12.51 39.66 15.08
CA PHE A 939 -13.12 39.62 13.75
C PHE A 939 -14.28 40.63 13.66
N ARG A 940 -14.49 41.22 12.48
CA ARG A 940 -15.66 42.07 12.27
C ARG A 940 -16.90 41.19 12.16
N MET A 941 -18.00 41.65 12.76
CA MET A 941 -19.29 40.97 12.60
C MET A 941 -20.11 41.63 11.48
N ALA A 942 -20.59 40.85 10.51
CA ALA A 942 -21.35 41.30 9.35
C ALA A 942 -22.67 42.03 9.72
N CYS A 943 -23.25 41.67 10.88
CA CYS A 943 -24.39 42.38 11.47
C CYS A 943 -24.06 43.78 12.03
N GLY A 944 -22.77 44.17 12.04
CA GLY A 944 -22.28 45.44 12.57
C GLY A 944 -22.21 45.52 14.10
N ASN A 945 -22.48 44.43 14.83
CA ASN A 945 -22.48 44.40 16.29
C ASN A 945 -21.41 43.42 16.81
N GLN A 946 -20.38 43.97 17.45
CA GLN A 946 -19.22 43.23 17.97
C GLN A 946 -19.50 42.40 19.23
N LEU A 947 -20.71 42.47 19.77
CA LEU A 947 -21.20 41.56 20.79
C LEU A 947 -21.99 40.38 20.20
N CYS A 948 -22.11 40.29 18.87
CA CYS A 948 -22.57 39.06 18.22
C CYS A 948 -21.45 38.01 18.29
N VAL A 949 -21.80 36.78 18.64
CA VAL A 949 -20.89 35.61 18.66
C VAL A 949 -21.33 34.48 17.74
N SER A 950 -22.37 34.71 16.92
CA SER A 950 -22.80 33.77 15.87
C SER A 950 -21.73 33.60 14.80
N LEU A 951 -21.36 32.36 14.48
CA LEU A 951 -20.37 32.03 13.45
C LEU A 951 -20.80 32.51 12.06
N HIS A 952 -22.10 32.44 11.75
CA HIS A 952 -22.68 32.94 10.50
C HIS A 952 -22.43 34.44 10.28
N HIS A 953 -22.18 35.20 11.35
CA HIS A 953 -21.98 36.65 11.29
C HIS A 953 -20.50 37.04 11.28
N VAL A 954 -19.53 36.12 11.26
CA VAL A 954 -18.11 36.47 11.12
C VAL A 954 -17.86 36.99 9.69
N ALA A 955 -17.46 38.24 9.57
CA ALA A 955 -17.22 38.87 8.27
C ALA A 955 -15.83 38.50 7.71
N LEU A 956 -15.84 37.78 6.60
CA LEU A 956 -14.76 37.75 5.62
C LEU A 956 -14.84 39.08 4.85
N ASN A 957 -13.79 39.92 4.95
CA ASN A 957 -13.75 41.27 4.33
C ASN A 957 -13.56 41.21 2.82
#